data_AF-A0A8T4B4W0-F1
#
_entry.id   AF-A0A8T4B4W0-F1
#
_cell.length_a   1.000
_cell.length_b   1.000
_cell.length_c   1.000
_cell.angle_alpha   90.00
_cell.angle_beta   90.00
_cell.angle_gamma   90.00
#
_symmetry.space_group_name_H-M   'P 1'
#
loop_
_entity.id
_entity.type
_entity.pdbx_description
1 polymer ?
#
loop_
_entity_poly.entity_id
_entity_poly.type
_entity_poly.pdbx_seq_one_letter_code
_entity_poly.pdbx_strand_id
1 'polypeptide(L)'
;MALIALMMVSALAGCLGNDDDDTDDSSNTNNNTDTGNNTTTPVTTTPVETGIDVGTVTCGPDGSIKIAGSSTVLPLAEIWAEYYQENCEGVTITVESGGSGGGAGRVCANSAKGTPVDIGDMSRDWKSTEANRGVDGYTMDCLAGDTSRSARQIQVAIDGLSVVMKSGGAADVCVNTHLGGLTVDQLRWMFSAEADTGYTPANDDGDAVKEWSDLSADCGNAEIVLAYPDADSGTYEYFYESVLHEAEEGFRAGTQSADDNVLVNTLIGDETSIGYFGYAYYQENMATLAAAAIENSAGNMVAPTATTVGDGTYNPLSRPLFMNLLNDVDSLENTVPFLEFGLGDGGDLLVGEVGYVALPESLDNVMLGRLAGSVTASFCGPDGSISIAGSSTVLPLAEAWAEDYQAACDGVTITVESGGSGGGAGRVCANSAKGTPVDIGDMSRDWKSTEADRQANGFILDCLAGDTSRDAAQIQVAIDGLSVVMKSGGAADVCVNTHMSGLTVHQLRWIFSAETDAELTTAGMDLGTEIANDDGDTTREWSDLNANCGDAEIVLAYPDADSGTYEYFYESVLDEAEEGFRAGTQSADDNVLVNALIGDETAIGYFGYAYYQENMATLAAAAIENGNGDMITPNANSVRDGSYNPLSRPLFMNLLVDGATLENTIPFMRYGLDTDAGHEAVGEVGYVSLNDYQQHQMVYGRLAYLQGLTSEGNDFIFEDMCGAAGSISIAGSSTVLPLAEAWAEDYQSICGDTSITVESGGSGAGAGRVCANSAKGTPVDIGDMSRDWKSTEGTVDANGQLNCLVGDTSITVTQLVVAVDGLSVVSKSGGAADVCMQNMGGMTAAQLRWVFSAETDAELTTAGLDLSSVVPEDDGDGIKEWSDLSANCNADAIVLAYPDADSGTYEYFYEEILHEAAAGFGSGTQSADDNVLVNALLADENAIGYFGYAYYQENMATLGAVAVSNNHTHGIADAPEDAVAPTSQTVRDGTYAPLSRPLFMNVNNAVWDDVTPFLLWAFSGDGSAAISEVGYVPLDDATYQEMIRRILAQGVYDA
;
A
#
# COMPACT_ATOMS: atom_id res chain seq x y z
N MET A 1 -4.21 71.26 -13.26
CA MET A 1 -4.00 71.71 -11.86
C MET A 1 -3.13 70.63 -11.22
N ALA A 2 -1.80 70.81 -11.23
CA ALA A 2 -0.98 71.14 -10.06
C ALA A 2 -0.98 69.99 -9.03
N LEU A 3 0.13 69.31 -8.68
CA LEU A 3 1.45 69.85 -8.32
C LEU A 3 2.52 68.71 -8.20
N ILE A 4 3.71 68.93 -8.82
CA ILE A 4 5.12 68.58 -8.41
C ILE A 4 5.54 67.08 -8.32
N ALA A 5 6.48 66.49 -9.09
CA ALA A 5 7.89 66.77 -9.49
C ALA A 5 8.92 66.48 -8.36
N LEU A 6 10.16 65.94 -8.51
CA LEU A 6 11.17 66.06 -9.58
C LEU A 6 12.51 65.33 -9.20
N MET A 7 13.19 64.68 -10.19
CA MET A 7 14.65 64.66 -10.54
C MET A 7 15.76 63.95 -9.70
N MET A 8 16.60 63.06 -10.32
CA MET A 8 18.00 63.22 -10.86
C MET A 8 19.13 62.94 -9.83
N VAL A 9 20.41 62.57 -10.09
CA VAL A 9 21.31 62.19 -11.22
C VAL A 9 22.70 61.82 -10.63
N SER A 10 23.42 60.90 -11.28
CA SER A 10 24.90 60.68 -11.44
C SER A 10 25.93 60.57 -10.29
N ALA A 11 26.68 59.46 -10.32
CA ALA A 11 28.10 59.27 -10.65
C ALA A 11 29.28 60.10 -10.05
N LEU A 12 30.35 59.32 -9.77
CA LEU A 12 31.81 59.54 -9.95
C LEU A 12 32.72 59.95 -8.76
N ALA A 13 33.75 59.11 -8.62
CA ALA A 13 35.19 59.38 -8.37
C ALA A 13 35.77 59.30 -6.95
N GLY A 14 36.86 58.53 -6.81
CA GLY A 14 38.06 59.03 -6.13
C GLY A 14 38.83 58.08 -5.19
N CYS A 15 39.82 57.38 -5.75
CA CYS A 15 41.23 57.37 -5.33
C CYS A 15 41.68 56.96 -3.89
N LEU A 16 42.63 56.01 -3.90
CA LEU A 16 43.95 55.99 -3.21
C LEU A 16 44.01 55.70 -1.70
N GLY A 17 44.80 54.68 -1.34
CA GLY A 17 45.18 54.36 0.04
C GLY A 17 46.16 53.17 0.14
N ASN A 18 47.42 53.49 -0.12
CA ASN A 18 48.68 52.72 -0.13
C ASN A 18 49.09 51.91 1.14
N ASP A 19 49.98 50.94 0.87
CA ASP A 19 51.22 50.52 1.58
C ASP A 19 51.26 49.38 2.64
N ASP A 20 52.01 48.33 2.24
CA ASP A 20 53.12 47.61 2.93
C ASP A 20 52.80 46.78 4.20
N ASP A 21 53.31 45.57 4.45
CA ASP A 21 54.62 44.97 4.11
C ASP A 21 54.59 43.41 4.21
N ASP A 22 55.34 42.75 3.31
CA ASP A 22 56.26 41.61 3.50
C ASP A 22 55.95 40.43 4.46
N THR A 23 55.92 39.20 3.94
CA THR A 23 57.11 38.31 3.90
C THR A 23 56.84 36.90 3.30
N ASP A 24 57.76 36.52 2.42
CA ASP A 24 58.13 35.19 1.88
C ASP A 24 57.98 33.98 2.84
N ASP A 25 57.64 32.78 2.33
CA ASP A 25 58.63 31.88 1.71
C ASP A 25 58.01 30.59 1.08
N SER A 26 58.32 30.43 -0.21
CA SER A 26 58.44 29.27 -1.14
C SER A 26 57.82 27.87 -0.83
N SER A 27 57.32 27.10 -1.81
CA SER A 27 57.87 26.79 -3.16
C SER A 27 56.78 26.14 -4.06
N ASN A 28 56.47 26.68 -5.25
CA ASN A 28 57.10 26.49 -6.60
C ASN A 28 56.59 25.20 -7.31
N THR A 29 56.00 25.18 -8.52
CA THR A 29 56.33 25.87 -9.79
C THR A 29 55.20 25.85 -10.85
N ASN A 30 55.09 26.98 -11.57
CA ASN A 30 54.77 27.21 -13.00
C ASN A 30 53.33 26.96 -13.53
N ASN A 31 52.45 27.95 -13.75
CA ASN A 31 52.49 29.20 -14.54
C ASN A 31 52.31 29.00 -16.06
N ASN A 32 51.12 29.33 -16.59
CA ASN A 32 51.00 30.32 -17.66
C ASN A 32 49.57 30.90 -17.72
N THR A 33 49.48 32.22 -17.71
CA THR A 33 48.26 33.00 -17.92
C THR A 33 48.12 33.31 -19.41
N ASP A 34 46.91 33.20 -19.96
CA ASP A 34 46.50 34.00 -21.12
C ASP A 34 45.02 34.38 -21.00
N THR A 35 44.79 35.66 -20.73
CA THR A 35 43.50 36.33 -20.84
C THR A 35 43.33 36.79 -22.29
N GLY A 36 42.40 36.18 -23.04
CA GLY A 36 42.21 36.54 -24.44
C GLY A 36 40.86 36.14 -25.03
N ASN A 37 39.90 37.06 -24.91
CA ASN A 37 38.90 37.41 -25.92
C ASN A 37 37.78 36.40 -26.30
N ASN A 38 36.60 36.78 -25.83
CA ASN A 38 35.26 36.48 -26.31
C ASN A 38 35.13 36.37 -27.86
N THR A 39 34.89 35.16 -28.35
CA THR A 39 34.16 34.90 -29.60
C THR A 39 33.34 33.64 -29.44
N THR A 40 32.04 33.78 -29.62
CA THR A 40 31.01 32.75 -29.65
C THR A 40 31.27 31.73 -30.76
N THR A 41 31.45 30.47 -30.36
CA THR A 41 31.33 29.28 -31.22
C THR A 41 30.48 28.25 -30.48
N PRO A 42 29.59 27.51 -31.18
CA PRO A 42 28.74 26.51 -30.57
C PRO A 42 29.64 25.42 -29.97
N VAL A 43 29.42 25.11 -28.70
CA VAL A 43 29.99 23.93 -28.07
C VAL A 43 29.19 22.75 -28.60
N THR A 44 29.74 22.04 -29.59
CA THR A 44 29.41 20.63 -29.79
C THR A 44 29.93 19.89 -28.58
N THR A 45 29.03 19.52 -27.67
CA THR A 45 29.28 18.49 -26.66
C THR A 45 29.49 17.18 -27.41
N THR A 46 30.68 16.60 -27.27
CA THR A 46 30.88 15.18 -27.53
C THR A 46 30.12 14.40 -26.45
N PRO A 47 29.30 13.39 -26.81
CA PRO A 47 28.64 12.52 -25.83
C PRO A 47 29.66 11.84 -24.92
N VAL A 48 29.26 11.64 -23.67
CA VAL A 48 29.93 10.75 -22.73
C VAL A 48 29.61 9.33 -23.21
N GLU A 49 30.61 8.52 -23.57
CA GLU A 49 30.38 7.08 -23.76
C GLU A 49 30.05 6.46 -22.40
N THR A 50 28.76 6.40 -22.06
CA THR A 50 28.20 5.53 -21.03
C THR A 50 28.12 4.13 -21.65
N GLY A 51 28.96 3.21 -21.17
CA GLY A 51 29.09 1.84 -21.69
C GLY A 51 27.90 0.92 -21.41
N ILE A 52 26.66 1.44 -21.43
CA ILE A 52 25.42 0.68 -21.26
C ILE A 52 25.10 -0.01 -22.60
N ASP A 53 25.09 -1.33 -22.60
CA ASP A 53 24.73 -2.15 -23.76
C ASP A 53 23.20 -2.32 -23.79
N VAL A 54 22.51 -1.47 -24.55
CA VAL A 54 21.04 -1.50 -24.72
C VAL A 54 20.56 -2.60 -25.69
N GLY A 55 21.45 -3.52 -26.11
CA GLY A 55 21.11 -4.63 -26.97
C GLY A 55 20.77 -4.22 -28.41
N THR A 56 19.93 -5.03 -29.08
CA THR A 56 19.56 -4.80 -30.49
C THR A 56 18.30 -3.94 -30.59
N VAL A 57 18.43 -2.72 -31.12
CA VAL A 57 17.31 -1.79 -31.30
C VAL A 57 16.57 -2.05 -32.64
N THR A 58 15.25 -2.15 -32.59
CA THR A 58 14.39 -2.20 -33.79
C THR A 58 14.00 -0.79 -34.21
N CYS A 59 14.50 -0.35 -35.36
CA CYS A 59 14.31 1.01 -35.84
C CYS A 59 13.00 1.19 -36.63
N GLY A 60 12.31 2.30 -36.36
CA GLY A 60 11.21 2.81 -37.17
C GLY A 60 11.67 3.40 -38.51
N PRO A 61 10.73 3.92 -39.33
CA PRO A 61 11.06 4.54 -40.60
C PRO A 61 11.83 5.87 -40.44
N ASP A 62 12.52 6.30 -41.51
CA ASP A 62 13.17 7.62 -41.58
C ASP A 62 12.14 8.72 -41.31
N GLY A 63 12.41 9.60 -40.35
CA GLY A 63 11.43 10.56 -39.88
C GLY A 63 11.92 11.48 -38.78
N SER A 64 11.01 12.30 -38.28
CA SER A 64 11.27 13.15 -37.11
C SER A 64 10.20 12.97 -36.05
N ILE A 65 10.60 12.79 -34.80
CA ILE A 65 9.71 12.71 -33.63
C ILE A 65 9.89 13.98 -32.81
N LYS A 66 8.79 14.65 -32.47
CA LYS A 66 8.80 15.80 -31.56
C LYS A 66 8.18 15.42 -30.24
N ILE A 67 8.91 15.65 -29.17
CA ILE A 67 8.51 15.35 -27.80
C ILE A 67 8.50 16.66 -27.02
N ALA A 68 7.44 16.91 -26.24
CA ALA A 68 7.49 17.99 -25.26
C ALA A 68 6.54 17.79 -24.09
N GLY A 69 6.90 18.34 -22.93
CA GLY A 69 6.00 18.37 -21.79
C GLY A 69 6.73 18.44 -20.46
N SER A 70 6.43 17.50 -19.58
CA SER A 70 6.91 17.46 -18.20
C SER A 70 8.42 17.66 -18.06
N SER A 71 8.80 18.59 -17.17
CA SER A 71 10.18 18.79 -16.70
C SER A 71 10.72 17.56 -15.96
N THR A 72 9.84 16.75 -15.36
CA THR A 72 10.18 15.46 -14.74
C THR A 72 10.41 14.38 -15.77
N VAL A 73 9.62 14.28 -16.85
CA VAL A 73 9.84 13.22 -17.85
C VAL A 73 11.02 13.55 -18.78
N LEU A 74 11.42 14.83 -18.83
CA LEU A 74 12.46 15.33 -19.71
C LEU A 74 13.77 14.52 -19.68
N PRO A 75 14.37 14.16 -18.53
CA PRO A 75 15.63 13.39 -18.51
C PRO A 75 15.49 12.02 -19.18
N LEU A 76 14.35 11.35 -18.93
CA LEU A 76 14.05 10.05 -19.55
C LEU A 76 13.85 10.18 -21.06
N ALA A 77 13.09 11.19 -21.50
CA ALA A 77 12.87 11.44 -22.92
C ALA A 77 14.18 11.78 -23.65
N GLU A 78 15.10 12.52 -23.03
CA GLU A 78 16.41 12.87 -23.60
C GLU A 78 17.31 11.63 -23.73
N ILE A 79 17.44 10.80 -22.68
CA ILE A 79 18.31 9.62 -22.73
C ILE A 79 17.81 8.57 -23.72
N TRP A 80 16.49 8.29 -23.75
CA TRP A 80 15.92 7.40 -24.75
C TRP A 80 16.12 7.94 -26.17
N ALA A 81 15.95 9.25 -26.36
CA ALA A 81 16.13 9.87 -27.67
C ALA A 81 17.58 9.82 -28.16
N GLU A 82 18.56 9.99 -27.28
CA GLU A 82 19.99 9.87 -27.61
C GLU A 82 20.31 8.44 -28.09
N TYR A 83 20.03 7.43 -27.26
CA TYR A 83 20.31 6.03 -27.57
C TYR A 83 19.56 5.53 -28.80
N TYR A 84 18.30 5.92 -28.98
CA TYR A 84 17.54 5.52 -30.17
C TYR A 84 18.12 6.12 -31.46
N GLN A 85 18.51 7.40 -31.45
CA GLN A 85 19.10 8.06 -32.62
C GLN A 85 20.50 7.54 -32.95
N GLU A 86 21.28 7.13 -31.95
CA GLU A 86 22.59 6.50 -32.16
C GLU A 86 22.47 5.14 -32.86
N ASN A 87 21.41 4.39 -32.55
CA ASN A 87 21.19 3.06 -33.11
C ASN A 87 20.34 3.07 -34.41
N CYS A 88 19.56 4.12 -34.65
CA CYS A 88 18.63 4.23 -35.77
C CYS A 88 18.98 5.37 -36.74
N GLU A 89 19.81 5.05 -37.74
CA GLU A 89 20.15 5.96 -38.84
C GLU A 89 18.87 6.44 -39.56
N GLY A 90 18.71 7.77 -39.72
CA GLY A 90 17.58 8.37 -40.44
C GLY A 90 16.45 8.91 -39.57
N VAL A 91 16.48 8.65 -38.26
CA VAL A 91 15.55 9.21 -37.27
C VAL A 91 16.14 10.47 -36.64
N THR A 92 15.31 11.49 -36.40
CA THR A 92 15.69 12.69 -35.63
C THR A 92 14.65 12.98 -34.56
N ILE A 93 15.06 13.05 -33.30
CA ILE A 93 14.18 13.30 -32.17
C ILE A 93 14.53 14.64 -31.54
N THR A 94 13.51 15.48 -31.32
CA THR A 94 13.68 16.75 -30.60
C THR A 94 12.82 16.74 -29.35
N VAL A 95 13.45 16.94 -28.19
CA VAL A 95 12.80 16.96 -26.89
C VAL A 95 12.81 18.40 -26.35
N GLU A 96 11.69 18.87 -25.81
CA GLU A 96 11.54 20.21 -25.23
C GLU A 96 10.77 20.18 -23.91
N SER A 97 11.27 20.87 -22.89
CA SER A 97 10.50 21.09 -21.65
C SER A 97 9.30 22.04 -21.87
N GLY A 98 8.25 21.88 -21.08
CA GLY A 98 7.04 22.71 -21.13
C GLY A 98 5.98 22.46 -20.04
N GLY A 99 6.24 21.60 -19.07
CA GLY A 99 5.29 21.14 -18.04
C GLY A 99 4.25 20.15 -18.56
N SER A 100 3.65 19.35 -17.68
CA SER A 100 2.67 18.30 -18.05
C SER A 100 1.44 18.87 -18.78
N GLY A 101 0.94 20.04 -18.36
CA GLY A 101 -0.16 20.73 -19.07
C GLY A 101 0.26 21.27 -20.44
N GLY A 102 1.54 21.64 -20.59
CA GLY A 102 2.13 21.97 -21.88
C GLY A 102 2.19 20.75 -22.80
N GLY A 103 2.58 19.58 -22.28
CA GLY A 103 2.56 18.31 -23.01
C GLY A 103 1.16 17.96 -23.52
N ALA A 104 0.16 17.99 -22.63
CA ALA A 104 -1.25 17.76 -22.96
C ALA A 104 -1.75 18.73 -24.04
N GLY A 105 -1.51 20.03 -23.85
CA GLY A 105 -1.91 21.04 -24.81
C GLY A 105 -1.24 20.90 -26.17
N ARG A 106 0.04 20.47 -26.22
CA ARG A 106 0.81 20.37 -27.47
C ARG A 106 0.50 19.11 -28.26
N VAL A 107 0.27 17.96 -27.63
CA VAL A 107 -0.16 16.75 -28.36
C VAL A 107 -1.56 16.95 -28.94
N CYS A 108 -2.43 17.63 -28.19
CA CYS A 108 -3.76 18.01 -28.66
C CYS A 108 -3.76 19.21 -29.64
N ALA A 109 -2.69 19.99 -29.75
CA ALA A 109 -2.66 21.13 -30.66
C ALA A 109 -2.51 20.70 -32.11
N ASN A 110 -3.06 21.49 -33.03
CA ASN A 110 -2.62 21.52 -34.42
C ASN A 110 -1.89 22.84 -34.70
N SER A 111 -1.30 23.00 -35.88
CA SER A 111 -0.55 24.24 -36.22
C SER A 111 -1.39 25.52 -36.20
N ALA A 112 -2.73 25.45 -36.16
CA ALA A 112 -3.60 26.60 -36.01
C ALA A 112 -3.89 26.97 -34.55
N LYS A 113 -3.71 26.02 -33.61
CA LYS A 113 -4.04 26.16 -32.19
C LYS A 113 -2.82 26.12 -31.27
N GLY A 114 -1.63 25.82 -31.78
CA GLY A 114 -0.38 25.81 -31.01
C GLY A 114 0.80 25.24 -31.80
N THR A 115 1.85 24.83 -31.07
CA THR A 115 3.01 24.12 -31.62
C THR A 115 2.82 22.62 -31.39
N PRO A 116 2.38 21.85 -32.41
CA PRO A 116 2.08 20.43 -32.25
C PRO A 116 3.35 19.60 -31.99
N VAL A 117 3.19 18.55 -31.21
CA VAL A 117 4.19 17.48 -30.98
C VAL A 117 3.57 16.12 -31.28
N ASP A 118 4.43 15.12 -31.46
CA ASP A 118 4.05 13.74 -31.68
C ASP A 118 3.85 13.00 -30.35
N ILE A 119 4.62 13.38 -29.33
CA ILE A 119 4.53 12.85 -27.96
C ILE A 119 4.41 14.02 -26.97
N GLY A 120 3.38 13.96 -26.13
CA GLY A 120 3.18 14.86 -24.99
C GLY A 120 3.58 14.19 -23.69
N ASP A 121 4.69 14.62 -23.09
CA ASP A 121 5.21 14.02 -21.85
C ASP A 121 4.47 14.58 -20.62
N MET A 122 4.12 13.71 -19.68
CA MET A 122 3.37 14.09 -18.47
C MET A 122 3.83 13.29 -17.26
N SER A 123 4.05 13.96 -16.13
CA SER A 123 4.33 13.35 -14.82
C SER A 123 3.07 13.22 -13.96
N ARG A 124 1.91 13.15 -14.60
CA ARG A 124 0.60 12.96 -14.00
C ARG A 124 -0.38 12.51 -15.09
N ASP A 125 -1.54 12.02 -14.64
CA ASP A 125 -2.64 11.74 -15.55
C ASP A 125 -3.25 13.03 -16.14
N TRP A 126 -4.04 12.90 -17.20
CA TRP A 126 -4.77 13.99 -17.85
C TRP A 126 -5.77 14.64 -16.90
N LYS A 127 -5.88 15.97 -16.93
CA LYS A 127 -6.97 16.68 -16.26
C LYS A 127 -8.25 16.52 -17.09
N SER A 128 -9.41 16.50 -16.42
CA SER A 128 -10.72 16.44 -17.08
C SER A 128 -11.01 17.63 -18.01
N THR A 129 -10.32 18.76 -17.84
CA THR A 129 -10.39 19.90 -18.76
C THR A 129 -9.49 19.75 -20.00
N GLU A 130 -8.56 18.80 -19.99
CA GLU A 130 -7.57 18.59 -21.06
C GLU A 130 -8.03 17.51 -22.06
N ALA A 131 -8.56 16.39 -21.58
CA ALA A 131 -9.10 15.30 -22.40
C ALA A 131 -10.14 14.44 -21.64
N ASN A 132 -10.99 13.74 -22.39
CA ASN A 132 -11.81 12.63 -21.89
C ASN A 132 -11.09 11.31 -22.17
N ARG A 133 -11.10 10.38 -21.21
CA ARG A 133 -10.60 9.02 -21.43
C ARG A 133 -11.65 8.23 -22.23
N GLY A 134 -11.21 7.59 -23.30
CA GLY A 134 -12.00 6.75 -24.18
C GLY A 134 -12.34 5.41 -23.52
N VAL A 135 -13.23 4.68 -24.18
CA VAL A 135 -13.75 3.38 -23.68
C VAL A 135 -12.67 2.30 -23.52
N ASP A 136 -11.57 2.41 -24.27
CA ASP A 136 -10.40 1.53 -24.16
C ASP A 136 -9.55 1.81 -22.91
N GLY A 137 -9.88 2.85 -22.14
CA GLY A 137 -9.18 3.18 -20.92
C GLY A 137 -7.80 3.81 -21.11
N TYR A 138 -7.33 4.08 -22.33
CA TYR A 138 -6.02 4.70 -22.57
C TYR A 138 -5.96 5.66 -23.77
N THR A 139 -6.98 5.71 -24.62
CA THR A 139 -7.12 6.77 -25.61
C THR A 139 -7.71 8.02 -24.95
N MET A 140 -7.10 9.18 -25.17
CA MET A 140 -7.46 10.45 -24.53
C MET A 140 -7.96 11.42 -25.58
N ASP A 141 -9.27 11.61 -25.64
CA ASP A 141 -9.96 12.51 -26.58
C ASP A 141 -9.82 13.96 -26.13
N CYS A 142 -9.13 14.78 -26.93
CA CYS A 142 -8.74 16.13 -26.56
C CYS A 142 -9.95 17.06 -26.34
N LEU A 143 -9.95 17.81 -25.24
CA LEU A 143 -10.90 18.87 -24.92
C LEU A 143 -10.28 20.27 -25.02
N ALA A 144 -8.98 20.37 -24.79
CA ALA A 144 -8.18 21.57 -25.02
C ALA A 144 -7.39 21.45 -26.33
N GLY A 145 -7.18 22.57 -27.05
CA GLY A 145 -6.51 22.54 -28.35
C GLY A 145 -7.44 22.06 -29.47
N ASP A 146 -7.02 21.08 -30.26
CA ASP A 146 -7.80 20.52 -31.35
C ASP A 146 -8.66 19.33 -30.93
N THR A 147 -9.93 19.59 -30.64
CA THR A 147 -10.88 18.62 -30.09
C THR A 147 -11.30 17.50 -31.05
N SER A 148 -10.69 17.41 -32.23
CA SER A 148 -10.82 16.26 -33.13
C SER A 148 -9.62 15.32 -33.07
N ARG A 149 -8.64 15.60 -32.20
CA ARG A 149 -7.47 14.75 -31.95
C ARG A 149 -7.68 13.92 -30.69
N SER A 150 -6.94 12.83 -30.61
CA SER A 150 -6.76 12.06 -29.39
C SER A 150 -5.30 11.63 -29.26
N ALA A 151 -4.93 11.17 -28.07
CA ALA A 151 -3.61 10.63 -27.79
C ALA A 151 -3.71 9.27 -27.08
N ARG A 152 -2.76 8.36 -27.29
CA ARG A 152 -2.63 7.11 -26.53
C ARG A 152 -1.71 7.36 -25.35
N GLN A 153 -2.22 7.18 -24.14
CA GLN A 153 -1.43 7.32 -22.92
C GLN A 153 -0.66 6.03 -22.66
N ILE A 154 0.67 6.15 -22.61
CA ILE A 154 1.58 5.06 -22.30
C ILE A 154 2.33 5.44 -21.04
N GLN A 155 2.23 4.61 -20.00
CA GLN A 155 3.10 4.72 -18.84
C GLN A 155 4.50 4.22 -19.24
N VAL A 156 5.55 4.92 -18.81
CA VAL A 156 6.93 4.64 -19.27
C VAL A 156 7.92 4.44 -18.14
N ALA A 157 7.62 4.94 -16.95
CA ALA A 157 8.47 4.82 -15.77
C ALA A 157 7.68 5.26 -14.54
N ILE A 158 8.27 5.11 -13.36
CA ILE A 158 7.69 5.57 -12.11
C ILE A 158 8.72 6.40 -11.35
N ASP A 159 8.32 7.61 -10.96
CA ASP A 159 9.13 8.55 -10.19
C ASP A 159 8.75 8.46 -8.72
N GLY A 160 9.72 8.63 -7.82
CA GLY A 160 9.54 8.58 -6.37
C GLY A 160 10.32 9.68 -5.68
N LEU A 161 9.74 10.31 -4.66
CA LEU A 161 10.36 11.34 -3.84
C LEU A 161 10.60 10.83 -2.41
N SER A 162 11.85 10.79 -1.98
CA SER A 162 12.17 10.41 -0.60
C SER A 162 12.24 11.63 0.30
N VAL A 163 11.54 11.58 1.43
CA VAL A 163 11.72 12.53 2.53
C VAL A 163 12.78 11.95 3.45
N VAL A 164 13.89 12.65 3.63
CA VAL A 164 15.13 12.10 4.18
C VAL A 164 15.74 12.96 5.27
N MET A 165 16.44 12.29 6.18
CA MET A 165 17.13 12.85 7.34
C MET A 165 18.46 12.11 7.53
N LYS A 166 19.37 12.63 8.36
CA LYS A 166 20.56 11.89 8.75
C LYS A 166 20.21 10.63 9.53
N SER A 167 20.70 9.47 9.08
CA SER A 167 20.51 8.20 9.77
C SER A 167 21.09 8.23 11.18
N GLY A 168 20.30 7.83 12.18
CA GLY A 168 20.60 7.91 13.60
C GLY A 168 20.66 9.33 14.18
N GLY A 169 20.29 10.35 13.40
CA GLY A 169 20.19 11.74 13.84
C GLY A 169 18.93 11.99 14.69
N ALA A 170 18.85 13.17 15.31
CA ALA A 170 17.71 13.54 16.15
C ALA A 170 16.38 13.58 15.38
N ALA A 171 16.40 14.06 14.13
CA ALA A 171 15.24 14.06 13.25
C ALA A 171 14.77 12.62 12.91
N ASP A 172 15.69 11.73 12.57
CA ASP A 172 15.40 10.31 12.27
C ASP A 172 14.79 9.59 13.49
N VAL A 173 15.40 9.74 14.67
CA VAL A 173 14.84 9.16 15.91
C VAL A 173 13.44 9.71 16.19
N CYS A 174 13.22 11.02 16.03
CA CYS A 174 11.88 11.59 16.19
C CYS A 174 10.87 10.98 15.21
N VAL A 175 11.17 11.02 13.92
CA VAL A 175 10.23 10.59 12.88
C VAL A 175 10.01 9.08 12.88
N ASN A 176 11.08 8.29 12.80
CA ASN A 176 10.97 6.86 12.59
C ASN A 176 10.79 6.05 13.87
N THR A 177 11.17 6.59 15.04
CA THR A 177 11.00 5.88 16.33
C THR A 177 9.81 6.40 17.12
N HIS A 178 9.64 7.73 17.26
CA HIS A 178 8.59 8.30 18.10
C HIS A 178 7.28 8.55 17.36
N LEU A 179 7.33 8.95 16.09
CA LEU A 179 6.13 9.20 15.28
C LEU A 179 5.70 7.99 14.44
N GLY A 180 6.64 7.13 14.06
CA GLY A 180 6.39 5.99 13.17
C GLY A 180 6.19 6.36 11.69
N GLY A 181 6.50 7.61 11.32
CA GLY A 181 6.29 8.18 9.99
C GLY A 181 5.81 9.63 10.04
N LEU A 182 5.44 10.18 8.88
CA LEU A 182 4.89 11.52 8.73
C LEU A 182 3.63 11.50 7.85
N THR A 183 2.64 12.30 8.22
CA THR A 183 1.48 12.56 7.36
C THR A 183 1.77 13.66 6.35
N VAL A 184 0.99 13.76 5.27
CA VAL A 184 1.11 14.84 4.29
C VAL A 184 0.88 16.21 4.94
N ASP A 185 -0.06 16.30 5.89
CA ASP A 185 -0.35 17.52 6.64
C ASP A 185 0.83 17.96 7.52
N GLN A 186 1.52 17.00 8.14
CA GLN A 186 2.75 17.27 8.90
C GLN A 186 3.84 17.80 7.97
N LEU A 187 4.06 17.18 6.81
CA LEU A 187 5.01 17.67 5.82
C LEU A 187 4.66 19.09 5.35
N ARG A 188 3.38 19.35 5.03
CA ARG A 188 2.90 20.67 4.63
C ARG A 188 3.18 21.70 5.72
N TRP A 189 2.89 21.39 6.98
CA TRP A 189 3.21 22.26 8.10
C TRP A 189 4.73 22.50 8.21
N MET A 190 5.58 21.48 8.11
CA MET A 190 7.03 21.64 8.26
C MET A 190 7.67 22.50 7.16
N PHE A 191 7.22 22.30 5.91
CA PHE A 191 7.84 22.88 4.71
C PHE A 191 7.20 24.20 4.26
N SER A 192 5.95 24.49 4.61
CA SER A 192 5.26 25.73 4.19
C SER A 192 5.67 26.95 5.02
N ALA A 193 5.77 28.10 4.36
CA ALA A 193 5.90 29.41 5.01
C ALA A 193 4.55 29.99 5.50
N GLU A 194 3.43 29.34 5.15
CA GLU A 194 2.10 29.77 5.60
C GLU A 194 1.95 29.67 7.11
N ALA A 195 1.28 30.68 7.69
CA ALA A 195 0.99 30.71 9.11
C ALA A 195 -0.12 29.72 9.51
N ASP A 196 -1.03 29.43 8.58
CA ASP A 196 -2.13 28.48 8.77
C ASP A 196 -2.13 27.49 7.61
N THR A 197 -1.80 26.23 7.91
CA THR A 197 -1.79 25.13 6.95
C THR A 197 -3.01 24.22 7.10
N GLY A 198 -3.96 24.55 7.98
CA GLY A 198 -5.08 23.67 8.36
C GLY A 198 -4.69 22.58 9.35
N TYR A 199 -3.40 22.46 9.70
CA TYR A 199 -2.86 21.50 10.67
C TYR A 199 -2.15 22.23 11.81
N THR A 200 -2.45 21.86 13.05
CA THR A 200 -1.77 22.35 14.26
C THR A 200 -1.22 21.16 15.03
N PRO A 201 0.11 21.06 15.24
CA PRO A 201 0.70 19.99 16.05
C PRO A 201 0.12 19.95 17.47
N ALA A 202 0.00 18.75 18.03
CA ALA A 202 -0.62 18.55 19.34
C ALA A 202 0.15 19.23 20.50
N ASN A 203 1.46 19.42 20.36
CA ASN A 203 2.32 20.02 21.37
C ASN A 203 2.83 21.41 20.97
N ASP A 204 2.21 22.05 19.97
CA ASP A 204 2.54 23.42 19.55
C ASP A 204 2.43 24.39 20.74
N ASP A 205 3.55 25.05 21.04
CA ASP A 205 3.63 26.02 22.14
C ASP A 205 3.13 27.43 21.76
N GLY A 206 2.73 27.59 20.50
CA GLY A 206 2.12 28.79 19.93
C GLY A 206 3.12 29.88 19.57
N ASP A 207 4.42 29.57 19.52
CA ASP A 207 5.43 30.45 18.94
C ASP A 207 5.53 30.30 17.41
N ALA A 208 6.50 30.98 16.77
CA ALA A 208 6.62 30.99 15.31
C ALA A 208 7.72 30.05 14.78
N VAL A 209 8.49 29.44 15.68
CA VAL A 209 9.59 28.52 15.37
C VAL A 209 9.00 27.12 15.34
N LYS A 210 9.17 26.41 14.22
CA LYS A 210 8.71 25.03 14.09
C LYS A 210 9.78 24.10 14.65
N GLU A 211 9.54 23.52 15.81
CA GLU A 211 10.45 22.62 16.52
C GLU A 211 9.95 21.16 16.44
N TRP A 212 10.87 20.21 16.57
CA TRP A 212 10.52 18.78 16.60
C TRP A 212 9.63 18.42 17.79
N SER A 213 9.77 19.13 18.92
CA SER A 213 8.92 18.95 20.10
C SER A 213 7.45 19.33 19.89
N ASP A 214 7.13 20.15 18.87
CA ASP A 214 5.74 20.51 18.56
C ASP A 214 4.96 19.29 18.05
N LEU A 215 5.64 18.42 17.30
CA LEU A 215 5.07 17.19 16.73
C LEU A 215 4.88 16.11 17.81
N SER A 216 5.86 15.93 18.70
CA SER A 216 5.77 14.99 19.83
C SER A 216 6.63 15.42 21.01
N ALA A 217 6.10 15.25 22.23
CA ALA A 217 6.83 15.54 23.46
C ALA A 217 8.06 14.64 23.69
N ASP A 218 8.13 13.51 23.00
CA ASP A 218 9.29 12.60 23.02
C ASP A 218 10.41 13.05 22.08
N CYS A 219 10.15 14.04 21.21
CA CYS A 219 11.14 14.65 20.34
C CYS A 219 11.88 15.80 21.03
N GLY A 220 13.10 16.10 20.55
CA GLY A 220 13.92 17.16 21.13
C GLY A 220 13.43 18.58 20.81
N ASN A 221 13.62 19.52 21.74
CA ASN A 221 13.40 20.97 21.51
C ASN A 221 14.50 21.54 20.60
N ALA A 222 14.39 21.29 19.31
CA ALA A 222 15.27 21.83 18.28
C ALA A 222 14.45 22.26 17.06
N GLU A 223 14.84 23.39 16.48
CA GLU A 223 14.24 23.92 15.24
C GLU A 223 14.41 22.92 14.09
N ILE A 224 13.34 22.72 13.33
CA ILE A 224 13.35 21.90 12.12
C ILE A 224 14.07 22.69 11.02
N VAL A 225 15.23 22.20 10.56
CA VAL A 225 16.02 22.80 9.48
C VAL A 225 15.70 22.10 8.15
N LEU A 226 15.48 22.87 7.08
CA LEU A 226 15.08 22.32 5.77
C LEU A 226 16.22 22.32 4.75
N ALA A 227 16.30 21.24 3.96
CA ALA A 227 17.12 21.17 2.74
C ALA A 227 16.31 20.55 1.59
N TYR A 228 16.15 21.25 0.46
CA TYR A 228 15.29 20.77 -0.64
C TYR A 228 15.73 21.31 -2.01
N PRO A 229 15.24 20.76 -3.13
CA PRO A 229 15.61 21.21 -4.47
C PRO A 229 15.20 22.66 -4.71
N ASP A 230 15.87 23.37 -5.61
CA ASP A 230 15.44 24.72 -6.00
C ASP A 230 14.35 24.67 -7.09
N ALA A 231 13.79 25.85 -7.42
CA ALA A 231 12.66 25.98 -8.33
C ALA A 231 12.96 25.60 -9.80
N ASP A 232 14.22 25.32 -10.16
CA ASP A 232 14.57 24.82 -11.49
C ASP A 232 14.44 23.27 -11.57
N SER A 233 14.11 22.58 -10.46
CA SER A 233 13.92 21.13 -10.38
C SER A 233 12.45 20.71 -10.51
N GLY A 234 12.16 19.68 -11.33
CA GLY A 234 10.82 19.07 -11.40
C GLY A 234 10.38 18.37 -10.09
N THR A 235 11.34 18.04 -9.22
CA THR A 235 11.08 17.52 -7.87
C THR A 235 10.51 18.61 -6.95
N TYR A 236 10.99 19.86 -7.11
CA TYR A 236 10.44 21.02 -6.39
C TYR A 236 8.98 21.29 -6.80
N GLU A 237 8.71 21.33 -8.11
CA GLU A 237 7.37 21.58 -8.66
C GLU A 237 6.37 20.56 -8.12
N TYR A 238 6.75 19.27 -8.12
CA TYR A 238 5.85 18.22 -7.64
C TYR A 238 5.53 18.31 -6.15
N PHE A 239 6.53 18.54 -5.31
CA PHE A 239 6.33 18.68 -3.86
C PHE A 239 5.52 19.95 -3.55
N TYR A 240 5.73 21.02 -4.31
CA TYR A 240 4.95 22.25 -4.20
C TYR A 240 3.47 22.04 -4.50
N GLU A 241 3.15 21.28 -5.55
CA GLU A 241 1.77 20.95 -5.93
C GLU A 241 1.14 19.94 -4.96
N SER A 242 1.83 18.83 -4.69
CA SER A 242 1.24 17.65 -4.05
C SER A 242 1.25 17.70 -2.52
N VAL A 243 2.21 18.44 -1.92
CA VAL A 243 2.33 18.55 -0.46
C VAL A 243 1.97 19.95 0.01
N LEU A 244 2.43 21.00 -0.68
CA LEU A 244 2.13 22.38 -0.26
C LEU A 244 0.76 22.88 -0.75
N HIS A 245 0.14 22.18 -1.72
CA HIS A 245 -1.09 22.60 -2.38
C HIS A 245 -0.98 24.02 -2.97
N GLU A 246 0.14 24.28 -3.64
CA GLU A 246 0.42 25.57 -4.28
C GLU A 246 0.35 26.76 -3.29
N ALA A 247 0.82 26.57 -2.05
CA ALA A 247 0.82 27.60 -1.00
C ALA A 247 1.32 28.97 -1.51
N GLU A 248 0.61 30.05 -1.21
CA GLU A 248 0.85 31.39 -1.76
C GLU A 248 2.19 31.97 -1.28
N GLU A 249 2.52 31.77 -0.01
CA GLU A 249 3.78 32.18 0.62
C GLU A 249 4.94 31.19 0.35
N GLY A 250 4.64 30.04 -0.28
CA GLY A 250 5.63 29.06 -0.72
C GLY A 250 6.32 28.30 0.42
N PHE A 251 7.58 27.90 0.18
CA PHE A 251 8.38 27.13 1.14
C PHE A 251 8.99 28.01 2.23
N ARG A 252 9.08 27.48 3.46
CA ARG A 252 9.88 28.04 4.55
C ARG A 252 11.36 28.04 4.15
N ALA A 253 12.11 29.01 4.69
CA ALA A 253 13.53 29.17 4.38
C ALA A 253 14.34 27.91 4.74
N GLY A 254 15.23 27.49 3.84
CA GLY A 254 16.10 26.34 3.98
C GLY A 254 17.25 26.38 2.97
N THR A 255 18.10 25.36 2.99
CA THR A 255 19.14 25.18 1.97
C THR A 255 18.49 24.69 0.68
N GLN A 256 18.65 25.44 -0.41
CA GLN A 256 18.11 25.09 -1.73
C GLN A 256 19.24 24.85 -2.73
N SER A 257 19.13 23.79 -3.54
CA SER A 257 20.08 23.52 -4.63
C SER A 257 19.49 22.56 -5.66
N ALA A 258 19.75 22.79 -6.94
CA ALA A 258 19.55 21.81 -8.02
C ALA A 258 20.57 20.66 -8.03
N ASP A 259 21.53 20.63 -7.11
CA ASP A 259 22.54 19.57 -6.98
C ASP A 259 22.24 18.80 -5.70
N ASP A 260 21.70 17.59 -5.85
CA ASP A 260 21.26 16.76 -4.73
C ASP A 260 22.41 16.43 -3.76
N ASN A 261 23.68 16.42 -4.22
CA ASN A 261 24.82 16.24 -3.32
C ASN A 261 24.96 17.39 -2.32
N VAL A 262 24.57 18.61 -2.68
CA VAL A 262 24.55 19.74 -1.75
C VAL A 262 23.49 19.51 -0.66
N LEU A 263 22.33 18.96 -1.04
CA LEU A 263 21.24 18.63 -0.12
C LEU A 263 21.66 17.50 0.83
N VAL A 264 22.19 16.40 0.30
CA VAL A 264 22.73 15.26 1.07
C VAL A 264 23.77 15.72 2.08
N ASN A 265 24.75 16.51 1.66
CA ASN A 265 25.81 17.00 2.55
C ASN A 265 25.27 17.92 3.65
N THR A 266 24.21 18.68 3.36
CA THR A 266 23.52 19.50 4.35
C THR A 266 22.84 18.62 5.40
N LEU A 267 22.11 17.59 4.95
CA LEU A 267 21.39 16.66 5.83
C LEU A 267 22.34 15.89 6.75
N ILE A 268 23.44 15.35 6.20
CA ILE A 268 24.44 14.62 7.00
C ILE A 268 25.14 15.55 8.02
N GLY A 269 25.25 16.83 7.71
CA GLY A 269 25.90 17.84 8.54
C GLY A 269 25.07 18.28 9.77
N ASP A 270 23.76 18.07 9.76
CA ASP A 270 22.83 18.57 10.78
C ASP A 270 21.83 17.49 11.21
N GLU A 271 21.96 17.02 12.45
CA GLU A 271 21.12 15.98 13.05
C GLU A 271 19.64 16.38 13.22
N THR A 272 19.31 17.66 13.09
CA THR A 272 17.95 18.20 13.22
C THR A 272 17.28 18.50 11.89
N SER A 273 18.00 18.30 10.79
CA SER A 273 17.55 18.66 9.46
C SER A 273 16.74 17.55 8.77
N ILE A 274 15.79 17.98 7.93
CA ILE A 274 14.97 17.14 7.07
C ILE A 274 14.93 17.74 5.67
N GLY A 275 14.85 16.88 4.67
CA GLY A 275 14.80 17.29 3.28
C GLY A 275 14.03 16.32 2.41
N TYR A 276 13.95 16.62 1.11
CA TYR A 276 13.44 15.67 0.13
C TYR A 276 14.22 15.76 -1.18
N PHE A 277 14.28 14.66 -1.93
CA PHE A 277 14.77 14.58 -3.31
C PHE A 277 14.36 13.25 -3.95
N GLY A 278 14.74 13.03 -5.21
CA GLY A 278 14.38 11.81 -5.95
C GLY A 278 14.86 10.52 -5.26
N TYR A 279 14.06 9.46 -5.36
CA TYR A 279 14.28 8.19 -4.68
C TYR A 279 15.64 7.57 -5.02
N ALA A 280 16.08 7.62 -6.28
CA ALA A 280 17.40 7.12 -6.68
C ALA A 280 18.56 7.77 -5.89
N TYR A 281 18.51 9.07 -5.63
CA TYR A 281 19.52 9.74 -4.81
C TYR A 281 19.47 9.31 -3.35
N TYR A 282 18.29 8.94 -2.84
CA TYR A 282 18.19 8.35 -1.51
C TYR A 282 18.79 6.96 -1.51
N GLN A 283 18.50 6.12 -2.52
CA GLN A 283 19.10 4.79 -2.69
C GLN A 283 20.63 4.84 -2.58
N GLU A 284 21.26 5.76 -3.31
CA GLU A 284 22.72 5.95 -3.30
C GLU A 284 23.30 6.38 -1.93
N ASN A 285 22.47 6.94 -1.04
CA ASN A 285 22.88 7.55 0.22
C ASN A 285 22.25 6.89 1.47
N MET A 286 21.60 5.72 1.34
CA MET A 286 20.94 5.01 2.46
C MET A 286 21.89 4.64 3.60
N ALA A 287 23.20 4.56 3.36
CA ALA A 287 24.18 4.29 4.40
C ALA A 287 24.36 5.45 5.41
N THR A 288 23.95 6.67 5.04
CA THR A 288 24.12 7.88 5.86
C THR A 288 22.81 8.63 6.08
N LEU A 289 21.79 8.37 5.28
CA LEU A 289 20.47 8.96 5.37
C LEU A 289 19.42 7.90 5.69
N ALA A 290 18.40 8.28 6.46
CA ALA A 290 17.19 7.52 6.68
C ALA A 290 16.02 8.24 5.99
N ALA A 291 15.08 7.49 5.43
CA ALA A 291 13.83 8.06 4.91
C ALA A 291 12.71 7.97 5.95
N ALA A 292 11.79 8.93 5.89
CA ALA A 292 10.52 8.87 6.62
C ALA A 292 9.54 7.95 5.88
N ALA A 293 8.83 7.10 6.63
CA ALA A 293 7.58 6.52 6.12
C ALA A 293 6.53 7.63 6.00
N ILE A 294 5.80 7.66 4.90
CA ILE A 294 4.75 8.66 4.63
C ILE A 294 3.40 7.96 4.66
N GLU A 295 2.43 8.58 5.34
CA GLU A 295 1.05 8.12 5.34
C GLU A 295 0.47 8.24 3.93
N ASN A 296 0.06 7.10 3.36
CA ASN A 296 -0.59 7.06 2.07
C ASN A 296 -2.11 7.31 2.20
N SER A 297 -2.80 7.41 1.05
CA SER A 297 -4.25 7.65 1.01
C SER A 297 -5.12 6.59 1.71
N ALA A 298 -4.57 5.41 2.01
CA ALA A 298 -5.23 4.36 2.77
C ALA A 298 -4.96 4.43 4.29
N GLY A 299 -4.23 5.47 4.76
CA GLY A 299 -3.87 5.65 6.17
C GLY A 299 -2.68 4.78 6.62
N ASN A 300 -1.96 4.15 5.68
CA ASN A 300 -0.82 3.30 6.00
C ASN A 300 0.49 4.11 5.91
N MET A 301 1.38 3.95 6.89
CA MET A 301 2.74 4.49 6.82
C MET A 301 3.59 3.64 5.89
N VAL A 302 3.99 4.19 4.75
CA VAL A 302 4.76 3.49 3.71
C VAL A 302 6.10 4.18 3.52
N ALA A 303 7.21 3.44 3.58
CA ALA A 303 8.54 3.97 3.31
C ALA A 303 8.87 3.94 1.80
N PRO A 304 9.72 4.86 1.29
CA PRO A 304 10.16 4.81 -0.10
C PRO A 304 11.12 3.64 -0.33
N THR A 305 10.75 2.76 -1.27
CA THR A 305 11.57 1.66 -1.81
C THR A 305 11.30 1.56 -3.31
N ALA A 306 12.14 0.85 -4.07
CA ALA A 306 11.93 0.68 -5.51
C ALA A 306 10.57 0.03 -5.78
N THR A 307 10.16 -0.88 -4.89
CA THR A 307 8.85 -1.55 -4.96
C THR A 307 7.71 -0.62 -4.57
N THR A 308 7.75 0.04 -3.42
CA THR A 308 6.64 0.92 -2.98
C THR A 308 6.49 2.16 -3.86
N VAL A 309 7.59 2.61 -4.48
CA VAL A 309 7.57 3.60 -5.56
C VAL A 309 6.96 2.98 -6.80
N GLY A 310 7.52 1.86 -7.29
CA GLY A 310 7.14 1.20 -8.54
C GLY A 310 5.78 0.52 -8.58
N ASP A 311 5.16 0.23 -7.43
CA ASP A 311 3.79 -0.26 -7.36
C ASP A 311 2.80 0.86 -7.06
N GLY A 312 3.23 2.07 -6.71
CA GLY A 312 2.36 3.20 -6.40
C GLY A 312 1.77 3.22 -4.97
N THR A 313 2.16 2.28 -4.11
CA THR A 313 1.72 2.24 -2.70
C THR A 313 2.27 3.40 -1.86
N TYR A 314 3.39 3.99 -2.27
CA TYR A 314 4.03 5.16 -1.68
C TYR A 314 3.45 6.50 -2.17
N ASN A 315 2.14 6.55 -2.41
CA ASN A 315 1.43 7.78 -2.77
C ASN A 315 1.30 8.73 -1.55
N PRO A 316 1.31 10.07 -1.76
CA PRO A 316 1.42 10.78 -3.03
C PRO A 316 2.86 10.99 -3.51
N LEU A 317 3.88 10.46 -2.82
CA LEU A 317 5.28 10.75 -3.18
C LEU A 317 5.86 9.82 -4.26
N SER A 318 5.12 8.81 -4.72
CA SER A 318 5.36 8.12 -5.98
C SER A 318 4.34 8.51 -7.05
N ARG A 319 4.78 8.53 -8.32
CA ARG A 319 3.92 8.89 -9.45
C ARG A 319 4.32 8.18 -10.75
N PRO A 320 3.33 7.76 -11.56
CA PRO A 320 3.60 7.29 -12.92
C PRO A 320 4.05 8.43 -13.84
N LEU A 321 5.00 8.13 -14.70
CA LEU A 321 5.44 8.98 -15.80
C LEU A 321 4.82 8.47 -17.10
N PHE A 322 4.29 9.38 -17.90
CA PHE A 322 3.56 9.06 -19.13
C PHE A 322 4.16 9.76 -20.35
N MET A 323 4.19 9.02 -21.47
CA MET A 323 4.36 9.57 -22.81
C MET A 323 3.05 9.38 -23.57
N ASN A 324 2.46 10.49 -24.05
CA ASN A 324 1.16 10.47 -24.71
C ASN A 324 1.34 10.65 -26.21
N LEU A 325 1.14 9.58 -26.97
CA LEU A 325 1.39 9.55 -28.41
C LEU A 325 0.18 10.10 -29.15
N LEU A 326 0.37 11.04 -30.06
CA LEU A 326 -0.71 11.49 -30.95
C LEU A 326 -1.31 10.29 -31.69
N ASN A 327 -2.62 10.07 -31.53
CA ASN A 327 -3.35 8.96 -32.13
C ASN A 327 -3.67 9.24 -33.61
N ASP A 328 -2.62 9.42 -34.40
CA ASP A 328 -2.63 9.66 -35.85
C ASP A 328 -1.71 8.64 -36.52
N VAL A 329 -2.18 8.03 -37.62
CA VAL A 329 -1.48 6.90 -38.25
C VAL A 329 -0.05 7.25 -38.68
N ASP A 330 0.16 8.46 -39.22
CA ASP A 330 1.49 8.87 -39.69
C ASP A 330 2.42 9.18 -38.49
N SER A 331 1.88 9.68 -37.38
CA SER A 331 2.64 9.91 -36.16
C SER A 331 3.01 8.59 -35.46
N LEU A 332 2.05 7.67 -35.32
CA LEU A 332 2.24 6.36 -34.69
C LEU A 332 3.25 5.47 -35.41
N GLU A 333 3.36 5.56 -36.75
CA GLU A 333 4.37 4.82 -37.52
C GLU A 333 5.80 5.15 -37.08
N ASN A 334 6.02 6.37 -36.55
CA ASN A 334 7.31 6.82 -36.04
C ASN A 334 7.45 6.64 -34.52
N THR A 335 6.39 6.89 -33.75
CA THR A 335 6.46 6.92 -32.28
C THR A 335 6.34 5.54 -31.63
N VAL A 336 5.62 4.59 -32.22
CA VAL A 336 5.48 3.24 -31.64
C VAL A 336 6.83 2.53 -31.53
N PRO A 337 7.68 2.44 -32.58
CA PRO A 337 8.99 1.79 -32.47
C PRO A 337 9.95 2.47 -31.49
N PHE A 338 9.76 3.77 -31.23
CA PHE A 338 10.54 4.50 -30.22
C PHE A 338 10.14 4.10 -28.80
N LEU A 339 8.84 3.98 -28.52
CA LEU A 339 8.38 3.50 -27.21
C LEU A 339 8.58 1.99 -27.02
N GLU A 340 8.49 1.16 -28.08
CA GLU A 340 8.85 -0.26 -28.00
C GLU A 340 10.32 -0.47 -27.61
N PHE A 341 11.21 0.44 -28.03
CA PHE A 341 12.59 0.47 -27.54
C PHE A 341 12.67 0.88 -26.07
N GLY A 342 11.91 1.91 -25.67
CA GLY A 342 11.89 2.41 -24.30
C GLY A 342 11.39 1.39 -23.28
N LEU A 343 10.36 0.62 -23.63
CA LEU A 343 9.72 -0.42 -22.80
C LEU A 343 10.34 -1.82 -22.98
N GLY A 344 11.51 -1.91 -23.60
CA GLY A 344 12.27 -3.16 -23.69
C GLY A 344 13.48 -3.12 -22.77
N ASP A 345 14.11 -4.27 -22.53
CA ASP A 345 15.24 -4.44 -21.60
C ASP A 345 16.29 -3.31 -21.69
N GLY A 346 16.62 -2.87 -22.92
CA GLY A 346 17.60 -1.82 -23.15
C GLY A 346 17.13 -0.42 -22.72
N GLY A 347 15.84 -0.11 -22.86
CA GLY A 347 15.23 1.14 -22.43
C GLY A 347 15.01 1.20 -20.91
N ASP A 348 14.66 0.07 -20.28
CA ASP A 348 14.50 -0.04 -18.82
C ASP A 348 15.80 0.23 -18.07
N LEU A 349 16.93 -0.24 -18.61
CA LEU A 349 18.25 0.11 -18.08
C LEU A 349 18.49 1.62 -18.04
N LEU A 350 17.93 2.36 -19.01
CA LEU A 350 18.05 3.82 -19.07
C LEU A 350 17.09 4.53 -18.10
N VAL A 351 15.99 3.88 -17.69
CA VAL A 351 15.06 4.41 -16.67
C VAL A 351 15.77 4.56 -15.33
N GLY A 352 16.52 3.53 -14.92
CA GLY A 352 17.33 3.56 -13.70
C GLY A 352 18.45 4.63 -13.75
N GLU A 353 19.09 4.80 -14.91
CA GLU A 353 20.19 5.78 -15.10
C GLU A 353 19.73 7.23 -14.88
N VAL A 354 18.47 7.56 -15.17
CA VAL A 354 17.91 8.90 -14.90
C VAL A 354 17.23 9.02 -13.54
N GLY A 355 17.33 7.97 -12.71
CA GLY A 355 16.87 7.96 -11.33
C GLY A 355 15.39 7.62 -11.13
N TYR A 356 14.77 6.95 -12.11
CA TYR A 356 13.39 6.45 -12.02
C TYR A 356 13.36 4.92 -11.85
N VAL A 357 12.18 4.40 -11.54
CA VAL A 357 11.92 2.96 -11.45
C VAL A 357 11.30 2.48 -12.77
N ALA A 358 11.91 1.47 -13.38
CA ALA A 358 11.38 0.82 -14.58
C ALA A 358 10.05 0.12 -14.28
N LEU A 359 9.23 -0.08 -15.32
CA LEU A 359 8.00 -0.82 -15.14
C LEU A 359 8.33 -2.31 -14.95
N PRO A 360 7.50 -3.07 -14.22
CA PRO A 360 7.62 -4.52 -14.23
C PRO A 360 7.23 -5.07 -15.61
N GLU A 361 7.82 -6.19 -16.02
CA GLU A 361 7.61 -6.82 -17.34
C GLU A 361 6.11 -7.05 -17.67
N SER A 362 5.29 -7.34 -16.66
CA SER A 362 3.83 -7.48 -16.83
C SER A 362 3.19 -6.18 -17.32
N LEU A 363 3.63 -5.04 -16.79
CA LEU A 363 3.14 -3.73 -17.14
C LEU A 363 3.72 -3.26 -18.47
N ASP A 364 4.97 -3.56 -18.79
CA ASP A 364 5.52 -3.33 -20.13
C ASP A 364 4.72 -4.06 -21.19
N ASN A 365 4.35 -5.32 -20.95
CA ASN A 365 3.49 -6.08 -21.86
C ASN A 365 2.11 -5.41 -22.05
N VAL A 366 1.51 -4.84 -21.00
CA VAL A 366 0.29 -4.04 -21.11
C VAL A 366 0.53 -2.79 -21.95
N MET A 367 1.61 -2.05 -21.70
CA MET A 367 1.95 -0.83 -22.44
C MET A 367 2.26 -1.10 -23.91
N LEU A 368 2.96 -2.20 -24.22
CA LEU A 368 3.18 -2.71 -25.57
C LEU A 368 1.85 -3.08 -26.25
N GLY A 369 0.90 -3.66 -25.51
CA GLY A 369 -0.47 -3.88 -25.98
C GLY A 369 -1.21 -2.59 -26.35
N ARG A 370 -1.12 -1.57 -25.49
CA ARG A 370 -1.67 -0.21 -25.73
C ARG A 370 -1.04 0.44 -26.97
N LEU A 371 0.28 0.27 -27.15
CA LEU A 371 1.01 0.73 -28.35
C LEU A 371 0.51 0.06 -29.63
N ALA A 372 0.30 -1.26 -29.60
CA ALA A 372 -0.22 -2.02 -30.73
C ALA A 372 -1.68 -1.68 -31.09
N GLY A 373 -2.45 -1.09 -30.16
CA GLY A 373 -3.84 -0.71 -30.36
C GLY A 373 -4.77 -1.92 -30.52
N SER A 374 -4.44 -3.05 -29.89
CA SER A 374 -5.20 -4.29 -29.93
C SER A 374 -4.86 -5.14 -28.71
N VAL A 375 -5.82 -5.32 -27.80
CA VAL A 375 -5.76 -6.43 -26.83
C VAL A 375 -7.07 -7.23 -26.87
N THR A 376 -7.23 -8.06 -27.90
CA THR A 376 -8.22 -9.17 -27.85
C THR A 376 -7.57 -10.39 -27.18
N ALA A 377 -7.28 -10.31 -25.88
CA ALA A 377 -7.03 -11.53 -25.10
C ALA A 377 -8.39 -12.14 -24.74
N SER A 378 -8.70 -13.32 -25.30
CA SER A 378 -9.95 -14.02 -25.01
C SER A 378 -9.75 -14.92 -23.78
N PHE A 379 -10.23 -14.49 -22.62
CA PHE A 379 -10.12 -15.23 -21.35
C PHE A 379 -11.27 -16.25 -21.18
N CYS A 380 -11.39 -17.21 -22.09
CA CYS A 380 -12.42 -18.25 -21.97
C CYS A 380 -11.99 -19.36 -21.01
N GLY A 381 -12.78 -19.55 -19.95
CA GLY A 381 -12.64 -20.67 -19.02
C GLY A 381 -13.24 -21.96 -19.58
N PRO A 382 -13.21 -23.06 -18.79
CA PRO A 382 -13.75 -24.35 -19.20
C PRO A 382 -15.27 -24.32 -19.40
N ASP A 383 -15.81 -25.30 -20.14
CA ASP A 383 -17.25 -25.52 -20.26
C ASP A 383 -17.88 -25.69 -18.86
N GLY A 384 -18.86 -24.86 -18.52
CA GLY A 384 -19.35 -24.80 -17.15
C GLY A 384 -20.49 -23.83 -16.93
N SER A 385 -20.86 -23.66 -15.67
CA SER A 385 -21.84 -22.67 -15.25
C SER A 385 -21.30 -21.80 -14.11
N ILE A 386 -21.51 -20.49 -14.20
CA ILE A 386 -21.20 -19.53 -13.14
C ILE A 386 -22.51 -18.95 -12.62
N SER A 387 -22.68 -18.95 -11.31
CA SER A 387 -23.81 -18.34 -10.62
C SER A 387 -23.36 -17.11 -9.85
N ILE A 388 -24.03 -15.98 -10.10
CA ILE A 388 -23.72 -14.67 -9.50
C ILE A 388 -24.98 -14.17 -8.80
N ALA A 389 -24.86 -13.71 -7.55
CA ALA A 389 -25.96 -13.01 -6.92
C ALA A 389 -25.56 -12.06 -5.80
N GLY A 390 -26.41 -11.05 -5.57
CA GLY A 390 -26.19 -10.08 -4.51
C GLY A 390 -26.69 -8.69 -4.90
N SER A 391 -25.81 -7.68 -4.86
CA SER A 391 -26.18 -6.27 -4.92
C SER A 391 -27.01 -5.90 -6.16
N SER A 392 -28.15 -5.24 -5.94
CA SER A 392 -28.95 -4.60 -7.00
C SER A 392 -28.16 -3.50 -7.73
N THR A 393 -27.15 -2.93 -7.08
CA THR A 393 -26.22 -1.97 -7.70
C THR A 393 -25.20 -2.68 -8.57
N VAL A 394 -24.66 -3.83 -8.19
CA VAL A 394 -23.66 -4.52 -9.04
C VAL A 394 -24.32 -5.30 -10.19
N LEU A 395 -25.61 -5.61 -10.04
CA LEU A 395 -26.41 -6.37 -11.01
C LEU A 395 -26.24 -5.91 -12.47
N PRO A 396 -26.34 -4.61 -12.85
CA PRO A 396 -26.21 -4.21 -14.24
C PRO A 396 -24.83 -4.54 -14.83
N LEU A 397 -23.76 -4.35 -14.05
CA LEU A 397 -22.40 -4.70 -14.47
C LEU A 397 -22.23 -6.22 -14.61
N ALA A 398 -22.73 -6.98 -13.63
CA ALA A 398 -22.68 -8.44 -13.65
C ALA A 398 -23.45 -9.01 -14.86
N GLU A 399 -24.62 -8.44 -15.21
CA GLU A 399 -25.40 -8.83 -16.39
C GLU A 399 -24.67 -8.48 -17.70
N ALA A 400 -24.08 -7.29 -17.81
CA ALA A 400 -23.34 -6.86 -19.00
C ALA A 400 -22.12 -7.77 -19.24
N TRP A 401 -21.27 -7.96 -18.22
CA TRP A 401 -20.14 -8.88 -18.30
C TRP A 401 -20.59 -10.31 -18.62
N ALA A 402 -21.68 -10.79 -18.02
CA ALA A 402 -22.20 -12.12 -18.28
C ALA A 402 -22.70 -12.31 -19.72
N GLU A 403 -23.41 -11.33 -20.29
CA GLU A 403 -23.90 -11.38 -21.67
C GLU A 403 -22.72 -11.42 -22.66
N ASP A 404 -21.76 -10.51 -22.50
CA ASP A 404 -20.64 -10.41 -23.43
C ASP A 404 -19.67 -11.60 -23.29
N TYR A 405 -19.41 -12.06 -22.07
CA TYR A 405 -18.58 -13.24 -21.84
C TYR A 405 -19.18 -14.50 -22.47
N GLN A 406 -20.49 -14.72 -22.32
CA GLN A 406 -21.18 -15.85 -22.95
C GLN A 406 -21.25 -15.72 -24.48
N ALA A 407 -21.22 -14.49 -25.02
CA ALA A 407 -21.14 -14.27 -26.45
C ALA A 407 -19.72 -14.54 -26.99
N ALA A 408 -18.69 -14.25 -26.20
CA ALA A 408 -17.28 -14.46 -26.54
C ALA A 408 -16.82 -15.91 -26.33
N CYS A 409 -17.35 -16.60 -25.32
CA CYS A 409 -16.90 -17.92 -24.88
C CYS A 409 -17.99 -18.98 -25.03
N ASP A 410 -17.80 -19.87 -26.01
CA ASP A 410 -18.66 -21.04 -26.21
C ASP A 410 -18.60 -21.98 -24.98
N GLY A 411 -19.73 -22.56 -24.59
CA GLY A 411 -19.79 -23.62 -23.57
C GLY A 411 -19.97 -23.15 -22.12
N VAL A 412 -19.93 -21.83 -21.87
CA VAL A 412 -20.18 -21.23 -20.55
C VAL A 412 -21.65 -20.78 -20.43
N THR A 413 -22.27 -20.97 -19.27
CA THR A 413 -23.58 -20.42 -18.93
C THR A 413 -23.51 -19.61 -17.65
N ILE A 414 -23.88 -18.34 -17.67
CA ILE A 414 -23.86 -17.47 -16.50
C ILE A 414 -25.28 -17.11 -16.10
N THR A 415 -25.61 -17.29 -14.81
CA THR A 415 -26.88 -16.88 -14.24
C THR A 415 -26.64 -15.80 -13.20
N VAL A 416 -27.26 -14.63 -13.38
CA VAL A 416 -27.15 -13.49 -12.48
C VAL A 416 -28.51 -13.25 -11.79
N GLU A 417 -28.50 -13.06 -10.48
CA GLU A 417 -29.71 -12.82 -9.68
C GLU A 417 -29.52 -11.66 -8.70
N SER A 418 -30.51 -10.78 -8.57
CA SER A 418 -30.51 -9.76 -7.51
C SER A 418 -30.84 -10.35 -6.13
N GLY A 419 -30.29 -9.77 -5.06
CA GLY A 419 -30.52 -10.19 -3.67
C GLY A 419 -30.01 -9.25 -2.56
N GLY A 420 -29.43 -8.09 -2.91
CA GLY A 420 -28.76 -7.15 -1.99
C GLY A 420 -27.36 -7.62 -1.56
N SER A 421 -26.50 -6.70 -1.09
CA SER A 421 -25.10 -7.02 -0.72
C SER A 421 -25.01 -8.06 0.41
N GLY A 422 -25.90 -8.00 1.42
CA GLY A 422 -25.96 -9.03 2.46
C GLY A 422 -26.46 -10.39 1.94
N GLY A 423 -27.28 -10.38 0.89
CA GLY A 423 -27.66 -11.58 0.15
C GLY A 423 -26.47 -12.19 -0.59
N GLY A 424 -25.64 -11.36 -1.25
CA GLY A 424 -24.40 -11.80 -1.89
C GLY A 424 -23.44 -12.44 -0.91
N ALA A 425 -23.17 -11.76 0.22
CA ALA A 425 -22.33 -12.28 1.31
C ALA A 425 -22.83 -13.62 1.84
N GLY A 426 -24.12 -13.68 2.18
CA GLY A 426 -24.73 -14.91 2.67
C GLY A 426 -24.70 -16.05 1.66
N ARG A 427 -24.87 -15.78 0.36
CA ARG A 427 -24.95 -16.82 -0.67
C ARG A 427 -23.58 -17.36 -1.09
N VAL A 428 -22.56 -16.52 -1.21
CA VAL A 428 -21.19 -17.01 -1.47
C VAL A 428 -20.68 -17.84 -0.29
N CYS A 429 -21.08 -17.51 0.94
CA CYS A 429 -20.78 -18.30 2.12
C CYS A 429 -21.71 -19.51 2.37
N ALA A 430 -22.86 -19.62 1.71
CA ALA A 430 -23.84 -20.68 2.00
C ALA A 430 -23.65 -21.95 1.17
N ASN A 431 -23.52 -23.12 1.80
CA ASN A 431 -23.67 -24.39 1.07
C ASN A 431 -25.16 -24.77 0.87
N SER A 432 -25.41 -25.85 0.12
CA SER A 432 -26.78 -26.34 -0.14
C SER A 432 -27.59 -26.75 1.11
N ALA A 433 -26.94 -26.96 2.26
CA ALA A 433 -27.61 -27.23 3.53
C ALA A 433 -27.96 -25.94 4.32
N LYS A 434 -27.31 -24.82 3.99
CA LYS A 434 -27.40 -23.53 4.69
C LYS A 434 -28.08 -22.43 3.88
N GLY A 435 -28.26 -22.62 2.57
CA GLY A 435 -28.93 -21.66 1.69
C GLY A 435 -28.87 -22.05 0.22
N THR A 436 -28.98 -21.05 -0.66
CA THR A 436 -28.78 -21.19 -2.10
C THR A 436 -27.38 -20.69 -2.46
N PRO A 437 -26.38 -21.58 -2.62
CA PRO A 437 -25.02 -21.18 -2.96
C PRO A 437 -24.95 -20.40 -4.27
N VAL A 438 -23.96 -19.51 -4.37
CA VAL A 438 -23.47 -18.95 -5.62
C VAL A 438 -21.95 -19.03 -5.67
N ASP A 439 -21.40 -18.94 -6.87
CA ASP A 439 -19.96 -18.92 -7.14
C ASP A 439 -19.38 -17.52 -6.91
N ILE A 440 -20.17 -16.48 -7.21
CA ILE A 440 -19.80 -15.08 -7.01
C ILE A 440 -20.92 -14.36 -6.24
N GLY A 441 -20.57 -13.81 -5.07
CA GLY A 441 -21.42 -12.91 -4.29
C GLY A 441 -21.06 -11.45 -4.59
N ASP A 442 -21.86 -10.73 -5.37
CA ASP A 442 -21.57 -9.34 -5.69
C ASP A 442 -22.09 -8.37 -4.61
N MET A 443 -21.32 -7.32 -4.34
CA MET A 443 -21.57 -6.40 -3.23
C MET A 443 -21.20 -4.96 -3.61
N SER A 444 -22.01 -4.00 -3.17
CA SER A 444 -21.77 -2.57 -3.35
C SER A 444 -21.28 -1.89 -2.08
N ARG A 445 -20.63 -2.68 -1.21
CA ARG A 445 -20.00 -2.27 0.06
C ARG A 445 -19.02 -3.33 0.49
N ASP A 446 -18.18 -2.99 1.46
CA ASP A 446 -17.33 -3.99 2.11
C ASP A 446 -18.12 -4.93 3.03
N TRP A 447 -17.49 -6.04 3.43
CA TRP A 447 -18.03 -7.03 4.36
C TRP A 447 -18.27 -6.44 5.76
N LYS A 448 -19.36 -6.86 6.40
CA LYS A 448 -19.58 -6.56 7.83
C LYS A 448 -18.83 -7.59 8.67
N SER A 449 -18.36 -7.18 9.86
CA SER A 449 -17.71 -8.06 10.85
C SER A 449 -18.59 -9.20 11.39
N THR A 450 -19.89 -9.21 11.05
CA THR A 450 -20.81 -10.30 11.37
C THR A 450 -21.02 -11.28 10.21
N GLU A 451 -20.51 -10.95 9.01
CA GLU A 451 -20.67 -11.75 7.79
C GLU A 451 -19.43 -12.62 7.53
N ALA A 452 -18.24 -12.05 7.65
CA ALA A 452 -16.96 -12.75 7.50
C ALA A 452 -15.83 -12.01 8.24
N ASP A 453 -14.77 -12.73 8.59
CA ASP A 453 -13.52 -12.16 9.10
C ASP A 453 -12.49 -12.10 7.97
N ARG A 454 -11.84 -10.95 7.79
CA ARG A 454 -10.82 -10.79 6.74
C ARG A 454 -9.54 -11.50 7.15
N GLN A 455 -9.06 -12.41 6.31
CA GLN A 455 -7.76 -13.05 6.48
C GLN A 455 -6.64 -12.01 6.31
N ALA A 456 -5.45 -12.33 6.80
CA ALA A 456 -4.36 -11.35 6.80
C ALA A 456 -3.71 -11.10 5.42
N ASN A 457 -4.13 -11.83 4.37
CA ASN A 457 -3.83 -11.41 3.00
C ASN A 457 -4.64 -10.17 2.57
N GLY A 458 -5.60 -9.72 3.40
CA GLY A 458 -6.36 -8.50 3.17
C GLY A 458 -7.49 -8.65 2.15
N PHE A 459 -7.69 -9.81 1.50
CA PHE A 459 -8.72 -9.97 0.48
C PHE A 459 -9.47 -11.30 0.47
N ILE A 460 -8.96 -12.35 1.12
CA ILE A 460 -9.75 -13.55 1.43
C ILE A 460 -10.43 -13.34 2.78
N LEU A 461 -11.68 -13.81 2.91
CA LEU A 461 -12.48 -13.68 4.10
C LEU A 461 -13.04 -15.03 4.53
N ASP A 462 -12.86 -15.35 5.81
CA ASP A 462 -13.41 -16.53 6.48
C ASP A 462 -14.89 -16.30 6.78
N CYS A 463 -15.79 -17.11 6.21
CA CYS A 463 -17.21 -16.90 6.38
C CYS A 463 -17.67 -17.12 7.84
N LEU A 464 -18.36 -16.14 8.42
CA LEU A 464 -19.00 -16.24 9.74
C LEU A 464 -20.49 -16.56 9.66
N ALA A 465 -21.13 -16.16 8.56
CA ALA A 465 -22.53 -16.44 8.26
C ALA A 465 -22.65 -17.51 7.15
N GLY A 466 -23.57 -18.47 7.30
CA GLY A 466 -23.77 -19.55 6.32
C GLY A 466 -23.02 -20.83 6.67
N ASP A 467 -22.09 -21.24 5.82
CA ASP A 467 -21.15 -22.35 6.05
C ASP A 467 -19.78 -21.80 6.45
N THR A 468 -19.44 -21.93 7.73
CA THR A 468 -18.25 -21.29 8.32
C THR A 468 -16.94 -22.00 8.02
N SER A 469 -16.95 -22.96 7.09
CA SER A 469 -15.76 -23.63 6.58
C SER A 469 -15.45 -23.21 5.14
N ARG A 470 -16.08 -22.14 4.65
CA ARG A 470 -15.87 -21.60 3.31
C ARG A 470 -15.23 -20.24 3.43
N ASP A 471 -14.45 -19.90 2.42
CA ASP A 471 -13.83 -18.60 2.30
C ASP A 471 -14.29 -17.92 1.00
N ALA A 472 -14.27 -16.59 1.00
CA ALA A 472 -14.59 -15.78 -0.15
C ALA A 472 -13.46 -14.78 -0.43
N ALA A 473 -13.07 -14.62 -1.69
CA ALA A 473 -12.06 -13.67 -2.12
C ALA A 473 -12.71 -12.45 -2.74
N GLN A 474 -12.48 -11.28 -2.14
CA GLN A 474 -13.05 -10.02 -2.58
C GLN A 474 -12.23 -9.40 -3.71
N ILE A 475 -12.86 -9.15 -4.85
CA ILE A 475 -12.27 -8.46 -6.00
C ILE A 475 -13.04 -7.18 -6.27
N GLN A 476 -12.37 -6.03 -6.23
CA GLN A 476 -12.96 -4.76 -6.64
C GLN A 476 -13.06 -4.72 -8.17
N VAL A 477 -14.21 -4.31 -8.71
CA VAL A 477 -14.49 -4.37 -10.16
C VAL A 477 -14.75 -3.01 -10.78
N ALA A 478 -15.29 -2.08 -10.01
CA ALA A 478 -15.61 -0.72 -10.44
C ALA A 478 -15.84 0.18 -9.23
N ILE A 479 -16.07 1.47 -9.46
CA ILE A 479 -16.50 2.41 -8.45
C ILE A 479 -17.81 3.07 -8.91
N ASP A 480 -18.83 3.01 -8.07
CA ASP A 480 -20.07 3.73 -8.29
C ASP A 480 -20.00 5.11 -7.62
N GLY A 481 -20.57 6.11 -8.27
CA GLY A 481 -20.62 7.50 -7.80
C GLY A 481 -22.01 8.07 -8.00
N LEU A 482 -22.56 8.74 -6.98
CA LEU A 482 -23.85 9.41 -7.02
C LEU A 482 -23.65 10.92 -7.02
N SER A 483 -24.29 11.64 -7.94
CA SER A 483 -24.24 13.11 -7.95
C SER A 483 -25.51 13.70 -7.38
N VAL A 484 -25.37 14.58 -6.38
CA VAL A 484 -26.46 15.47 -5.94
C VAL A 484 -26.46 16.68 -6.85
N VAL A 485 -27.58 16.93 -7.54
CA VAL A 485 -27.65 17.86 -8.67
C VAL A 485 -28.83 18.81 -8.60
N MET A 486 -28.64 19.98 -9.21
CA MET A 486 -29.63 21.05 -9.33
C MET A 486 -29.52 21.67 -10.73
N LYS A 487 -30.50 22.48 -11.13
CA LYS A 487 -30.41 23.28 -12.35
C LYS A 487 -29.25 24.29 -12.26
N SER A 488 -28.33 24.26 -13.22
CA SER A 488 -27.22 25.21 -13.29
C SER A 488 -27.72 26.65 -13.39
N GLY A 489 -27.24 27.51 -12.49
CA GLY A 489 -27.68 28.90 -12.32
C GLY A 489 -29.07 29.06 -11.72
N GLY A 490 -29.72 27.97 -11.28
CA GLY A 490 -31.00 28.01 -10.57
C GLY A 490 -30.86 28.50 -9.13
N ALA A 491 -31.98 28.71 -8.45
CA ALA A 491 -31.99 29.21 -7.07
C ALA A 491 -31.33 28.22 -6.09
N ALA A 492 -31.57 26.91 -6.26
CA ALA A 492 -30.94 25.85 -5.48
C ALA A 492 -29.41 25.84 -5.68
N ASP A 493 -28.94 25.87 -6.93
CA ASP A 493 -27.49 25.91 -7.26
C ASP A 493 -26.81 27.14 -6.66
N VAL A 494 -27.41 28.33 -6.82
CA VAL A 494 -26.87 29.56 -6.21
C VAL A 494 -26.81 29.45 -4.68
N CYS A 495 -27.83 28.88 -4.04
CA CYS A 495 -27.83 28.64 -2.60
C CYS A 495 -26.66 27.72 -2.19
N VAL A 496 -26.66 26.50 -2.72
CA VAL A 496 -25.73 25.45 -2.31
C VAL A 496 -24.30 25.79 -2.70
N ASN A 497 -24.04 26.08 -3.97
CA ASN A 497 -22.68 26.23 -4.48
C ASN A 497 -22.09 27.64 -4.28
N THR A 498 -22.92 28.68 -4.10
CA THR A 498 -22.41 30.06 -3.89
C THR A 498 -22.50 30.53 -2.43
N HIS A 499 -23.53 30.15 -1.69
CA HIS A 499 -23.75 30.63 -0.32
C HIS A 499 -23.34 29.63 0.77
N MET A 500 -23.29 28.34 0.44
CA MET A 500 -22.96 27.27 1.40
C MET A 500 -21.65 26.54 1.08
N SER A 501 -21.15 26.64 -0.15
CA SER A 501 -19.97 25.91 -0.66
C SER A 501 -20.13 24.38 -0.73
N GLY A 502 -21.34 23.85 -0.51
CA GLY A 502 -21.63 22.42 -0.47
C GLY A 502 -22.74 22.06 0.50
N LEU A 503 -22.91 20.76 0.76
CA LEU A 503 -23.87 20.19 1.70
C LEU A 503 -23.21 19.10 2.55
N THR A 504 -23.56 19.05 3.83
CA THR A 504 -23.20 17.93 4.71
C THR A 504 -24.11 16.73 4.45
N VAL A 505 -23.69 15.51 4.82
CA VAL A 505 -24.55 14.31 4.75
C VAL A 505 -25.78 14.48 5.63
N HIS A 506 -25.64 15.13 6.79
CA HIS A 506 -26.76 15.48 7.65
C HIS A 506 -27.75 16.43 6.97
N GLN A 507 -27.28 17.48 6.31
CA GLN A 507 -28.14 18.38 5.53
C GLN A 507 -28.86 17.64 4.40
N LEU A 508 -28.21 16.70 3.71
CA LEU A 508 -28.89 15.83 2.75
C LEU A 508 -29.98 14.97 3.41
N ARG A 509 -29.71 14.35 4.57
CA ARG A 509 -30.72 13.60 5.33
C ARG A 509 -31.92 14.49 5.66
N TRP A 510 -31.67 15.71 6.15
CA TRP A 510 -32.74 16.67 6.42
C TRP A 510 -33.45 17.13 5.13
N ILE A 511 -32.81 17.25 3.98
CA ILE A 511 -33.51 17.61 2.73
C ILE A 511 -34.45 16.49 2.25
N PHE A 512 -33.96 15.24 2.29
CA PHE A 512 -34.59 14.10 1.62
C PHE A 512 -35.48 13.24 2.52
N SER A 513 -35.22 13.14 3.83
CA SER A 513 -35.98 12.28 4.75
C SER A 513 -37.38 12.84 5.05
N ALA A 514 -38.38 11.97 5.25
CA ALA A 514 -39.70 12.35 5.75
C ALA A 514 -39.76 12.46 7.28
N GLU A 515 -38.68 12.13 7.99
CA GLU A 515 -38.56 12.26 9.44
C GLU A 515 -38.78 13.70 9.91
N THR A 516 -39.43 13.84 11.06
CA THR A 516 -39.57 15.10 11.78
C THR A 516 -38.25 15.51 12.43
N ASP A 517 -38.09 16.80 12.74
CA ASP A 517 -36.90 17.31 13.42
C ASP A 517 -36.62 16.62 14.77
N ALA A 518 -37.67 16.18 15.46
CA ALA A 518 -37.55 15.41 16.70
C ALA A 518 -36.96 14.01 16.48
N GLU A 519 -37.31 13.36 15.36
CA GLU A 519 -36.78 12.06 14.97
C GLU A 519 -35.33 12.19 14.51
N LEU A 520 -35.01 13.19 13.69
CA LEU A 520 -33.63 13.50 13.26
C LEU A 520 -32.71 13.80 14.47
N THR A 521 -33.20 14.58 15.44
CA THR A 521 -32.46 14.82 16.69
C THR A 521 -32.26 13.53 17.49
N THR A 522 -33.26 12.64 17.50
CA THR A 522 -33.16 11.33 18.18
C THR A 522 -32.17 10.40 17.49
N ALA A 523 -32.06 10.49 16.16
CA ALA A 523 -31.06 9.82 15.34
C ALA A 523 -29.65 10.41 15.49
N GLY A 524 -29.48 11.46 16.30
CA GLY A 524 -28.17 12.03 16.65
C GLY A 524 -27.79 13.30 15.88
N MET A 525 -28.66 13.85 15.03
CA MET A 525 -28.38 15.05 14.26
C MET A 525 -28.48 16.32 15.12
N ASP A 526 -27.48 17.21 15.06
CA ASP A 526 -27.52 18.53 15.71
C ASP A 526 -28.13 19.59 14.78
N LEU A 527 -29.46 19.64 14.75
CA LEU A 527 -30.21 20.58 13.90
C LEU A 527 -29.85 22.06 14.16
N GLY A 528 -29.42 22.41 15.38
CA GLY A 528 -29.06 23.79 15.70
C GLY A 528 -27.80 24.28 14.97
N THR A 529 -26.92 23.34 14.61
CA THR A 529 -25.71 23.60 13.84
C THR A 529 -25.96 23.38 12.35
N GLU A 530 -26.62 22.28 12.00
CA GLU A 530 -26.81 21.84 10.61
C GLU A 530 -27.85 22.70 9.84
N ILE A 531 -28.90 23.13 10.52
CA ILE A 531 -30.04 23.89 9.96
C ILE A 531 -30.22 25.20 10.76
N ALA A 532 -29.17 26.04 10.74
CA ALA A 532 -29.02 27.17 11.67
C ALA A 532 -30.12 28.26 11.58
N ASN A 533 -30.93 28.27 10.52
CA ASN A 533 -32.00 29.26 10.32
C ASN A 533 -33.40 28.66 10.33
N ASP A 534 -33.56 27.42 10.78
CA ASP A 534 -34.87 26.77 10.92
C ASP A 534 -35.86 27.65 11.72
N ASP A 535 -37.00 27.94 11.11
CA ASP A 535 -38.06 28.76 11.71
C ASP A 535 -39.07 27.93 12.53
N GLY A 536 -38.89 26.61 12.55
CA GLY A 536 -39.65 25.64 13.32
C GLY A 536 -41.04 25.32 12.75
N ASP A 537 -41.27 25.64 11.47
CA ASP A 537 -42.45 25.17 10.73
C ASP A 537 -42.22 23.79 10.08
N THR A 538 -43.15 23.31 9.25
CA THR A 538 -43.07 21.95 8.66
C THR A 538 -42.61 21.94 7.21
N THR A 539 -42.45 23.11 6.62
CA THR A 539 -41.99 23.36 5.25
C THR A 539 -40.48 23.42 5.32
N ARG A 540 -39.80 22.73 4.40
CA ARG A 540 -38.34 22.86 4.29
C ARG A 540 -38.03 23.81 3.14
N GLU A 541 -37.45 24.94 3.48
CA GLU A 541 -37.08 26.00 2.56
C GLU A 541 -35.57 26.19 2.50
N TRP A 542 -35.07 26.73 1.39
CA TRP A 542 -33.63 26.98 1.25
C TRP A 542 -33.10 28.01 2.27
N SER A 543 -33.96 28.93 2.72
CA SER A 543 -33.68 29.90 3.78
C SER A 543 -33.35 29.27 5.14
N ASP A 544 -33.86 28.07 5.44
CA ASP A 544 -33.61 27.35 6.70
C ASP A 544 -32.15 26.89 6.82
N LEU A 545 -31.56 26.48 5.69
CA LEU A 545 -30.17 26.07 5.61
C LEU A 545 -29.22 27.27 5.70
N ASN A 546 -29.54 28.37 4.99
CA ASN A 546 -28.72 29.58 4.99
C ASN A 546 -29.56 30.83 4.71
N ALA A 547 -29.48 31.84 5.58
CA ALA A 547 -30.24 33.09 5.45
C ALA A 547 -29.96 33.91 4.18
N ASN A 548 -28.89 33.62 3.43
CA ASN A 548 -28.62 34.24 2.12
C ASN A 548 -29.36 33.55 0.97
N CYS A 549 -29.96 32.38 1.21
CA CYS A 549 -30.76 31.67 0.24
C CYS A 549 -32.19 32.23 0.15
N GLY A 550 -32.90 31.86 -0.92
CA GLY A 550 -34.26 32.31 -1.16
C GLY A 550 -35.29 31.61 -0.27
N ASP A 551 -36.33 32.36 0.11
CA ASP A 551 -37.53 31.90 0.83
C ASP A 551 -38.41 31.06 -0.11
N ALA A 552 -37.98 29.84 -0.40
CA ALA A 552 -38.62 28.95 -1.36
C ALA A 552 -38.50 27.49 -0.93
N GLU A 553 -39.63 26.78 -1.03
CA GLU A 553 -39.74 25.35 -0.74
C GLU A 553 -38.76 24.51 -1.58
N ILE A 554 -38.07 23.59 -0.90
CA ILE A 554 -37.16 22.63 -1.52
C ILE A 554 -37.98 21.53 -2.18
N VAL A 555 -37.91 21.44 -3.51
CA VAL A 555 -38.59 20.43 -4.33
C VAL A 555 -37.63 19.28 -4.62
N LEU A 556 -38.11 18.04 -4.54
CA LEU A 556 -37.28 16.84 -4.73
C LEU A 556 -37.54 16.14 -6.07
N ALA A 557 -36.48 15.68 -6.72
CA ALA A 557 -36.54 14.73 -7.84
C ALA A 557 -35.47 13.64 -7.63
N TYR A 558 -35.86 12.36 -7.50
CA TYR A 558 -34.91 11.28 -7.19
C TYR A 558 -35.39 9.93 -7.76
N PRO A 559 -34.51 8.91 -7.84
CA PRO A 559 -34.86 7.60 -8.38
C PRO A 559 -35.99 6.95 -7.56
N ASP A 560 -36.79 6.09 -8.18
CA ASP A 560 -37.77 5.29 -7.45
C ASP A 560 -37.15 4.02 -6.86
N ALA A 561 -37.92 3.27 -6.07
CA ALA A 561 -37.46 2.07 -5.38
C ALA A 561 -37.08 0.90 -6.30
N ASP A 562 -37.33 0.99 -7.61
CA ASP A 562 -36.86 0.00 -8.58
C ASP A 562 -35.40 0.27 -9.02
N SER A 563 -34.78 1.37 -8.57
CA SER A 563 -33.38 1.73 -8.86
C SER A 563 -32.42 1.38 -7.71
N GLY A 564 -31.28 0.76 -8.03
CA GLY A 564 -30.20 0.51 -7.05
C GLY A 564 -29.59 1.80 -6.48
N THR A 565 -29.71 2.92 -7.20
CA THR A 565 -29.30 4.25 -6.70
C THR A 565 -30.20 4.73 -5.55
N TYR A 566 -31.50 4.39 -5.59
CA TYR A 566 -32.42 4.69 -4.49
C TYR A 566 -32.04 3.93 -3.22
N GLU A 567 -31.80 2.62 -3.33
CA GLU A 567 -31.45 1.76 -2.21
C GLU A 567 -30.18 2.27 -1.52
N TYR A 568 -29.16 2.65 -2.28
CA TYR A 568 -27.93 3.16 -1.69
C TYR A 568 -28.08 4.49 -0.98
N PHE A 569 -28.77 5.46 -1.59
CA PHE A 569 -28.98 6.76 -0.95
C PHE A 569 -29.84 6.60 0.32
N TYR A 570 -30.79 5.67 0.30
CA TYR A 570 -31.60 5.32 1.46
C TYR A 570 -30.75 4.76 2.62
N GLU A 571 -29.79 3.89 2.32
CA GLU A 571 -28.86 3.33 3.31
C GLU A 571 -27.85 4.39 3.79
N SER A 572 -27.12 5.03 2.88
CA SER A 572 -25.96 5.85 3.20
C SER A 572 -26.28 7.26 3.69
N VAL A 573 -27.42 7.83 3.28
CA VAL A 573 -27.81 9.20 3.64
C VAL A 573 -28.98 9.22 4.61
N LEU A 574 -29.99 8.36 4.39
CA LEU A 574 -31.17 8.30 5.26
C LEU A 574 -31.01 7.33 6.43
N ASP A 575 -29.95 6.51 6.48
CA ASP A 575 -29.73 5.52 7.55
C ASP A 575 -30.95 4.60 7.73
N GLU A 576 -31.53 4.18 6.60
CA GLU A 576 -32.72 3.33 6.53
C GLU A 576 -33.93 3.89 7.32
N ALA A 577 -34.08 5.22 7.40
CA ALA A 577 -35.14 5.90 8.14
C ALA A 577 -36.54 5.33 7.86
N GLU A 578 -37.26 4.94 8.92
CA GLU A 578 -38.58 4.25 8.82
C GLU A 578 -39.62 5.05 8.02
N GLU A 579 -39.60 6.38 8.10
CA GLU A 579 -40.54 7.27 7.39
C GLU A 579 -40.19 7.43 5.89
N GLY A 580 -38.98 7.01 5.47
CA GLY A 580 -38.52 7.03 4.09
C GLY A 580 -38.28 8.44 3.56
N PHE A 581 -38.42 8.60 2.24
CA PHE A 581 -38.19 9.88 1.56
C PHE A 581 -39.41 10.79 1.63
N ARG A 582 -39.15 12.10 1.74
CA ARG A 582 -40.13 13.17 1.56
C ARG A 582 -40.68 13.16 0.13
N ALA A 583 -41.93 13.59 -0.05
CA ALA A 583 -42.60 13.54 -1.34
C ALA A 583 -41.86 14.35 -2.42
N GLY A 584 -41.73 13.77 -3.62
CA GLY A 584 -41.04 14.38 -4.76
C GLY A 584 -41.40 13.71 -6.09
N THR A 585 -40.75 14.14 -7.17
CA THR A 585 -40.82 13.42 -8.45
C THR A 585 -39.94 12.19 -8.39
N GLN A 586 -40.53 11.01 -8.55
CA GLN A 586 -39.83 9.72 -8.52
C GLN A 586 -39.89 9.04 -9.88
N SER A 587 -38.78 8.47 -10.34
CA SER A 587 -38.69 7.75 -11.61
C SER A 587 -37.41 6.93 -11.70
N ALA A 588 -37.49 5.68 -12.17
CA ALA A 588 -36.34 4.89 -12.61
C ALA A 588 -35.68 5.42 -13.90
N ASP A 589 -36.37 6.25 -14.68
CA ASP A 589 -35.80 6.92 -15.86
C ASP A 589 -35.19 8.27 -15.45
N ASP A 590 -33.85 8.35 -15.45
CA ASP A 590 -33.09 9.54 -15.07
C ASP A 590 -33.41 10.75 -15.95
N ASN A 591 -33.83 10.57 -17.20
CA ASN A 591 -34.24 11.70 -18.05
C ASN A 591 -35.49 12.40 -17.49
N VAL A 592 -36.38 11.67 -16.82
CA VAL A 592 -37.54 12.27 -16.15
C VAL A 592 -37.06 13.15 -14.98
N LEU A 593 -36.06 12.69 -14.23
CA LEU A 593 -35.47 13.42 -13.10
C LEU A 593 -34.74 14.68 -13.58
N VAL A 594 -33.90 14.56 -14.60
CA VAL A 594 -33.22 15.69 -15.25
C VAL A 594 -34.22 16.76 -15.71
N ASN A 595 -35.31 16.34 -16.37
CA ASN A 595 -36.34 17.26 -16.83
C ASN A 595 -37.09 17.95 -15.66
N ALA A 596 -37.30 17.23 -14.54
CA ALA A 596 -37.90 17.81 -13.35
C ALA A 596 -36.98 18.88 -12.74
N LEU A 597 -35.68 18.59 -12.62
CA LEU A 597 -34.67 19.52 -12.11
C LEU A 597 -34.52 20.77 -12.98
N ILE A 598 -34.44 20.62 -14.31
CA ILE A 598 -34.34 21.77 -15.22
C ILE A 598 -35.62 22.62 -15.22
N GLY A 599 -36.77 21.97 -14.98
CA GLY A 599 -38.09 22.60 -14.94
C GLY A 599 -38.32 23.51 -13.73
N ASP A 600 -37.58 23.32 -12.65
CA ASP A 600 -37.77 24.03 -11.38
C ASP A 600 -36.45 24.54 -10.80
N GLU A 601 -36.35 25.85 -10.57
CA GLU A 601 -35.14 26.49 -10.07
C GLU A 601 -34.86 26.21 -8.60
N THR A 602 -35.84 25.69 -7.83
CA THR A 602 -35.69 25.35 -6.41
C THR A 602 -35.50 23.85 -6.17
N ALA A 603 -35.50 23.05 -7.23
CA ALA A 603 -35.41 21.61 -7.12
C ALA A 603 -33.97 21.11 -6.92
N ILE A 604 -33.85 20.07 -6.12
CA ILE A 604 -32.63 19.27 -5.88
C ILE A 604 -32.96 17.79 -6.07
N GLY A 605 -31.98 17.05 -6.57
CA GLY A 605 -32.11 15.62 -6.82
C GLY A 605 -30.78 14.90 -6.75
N TYR A 606 -30.81 13.59 -6.96
CA TYR A 606 -29.61 12.79 -7.11
C TYR A 606 -29.81 11.69 -8.16
N PHE A 607 -28.72 11.25 -8.79
CA PHE A 607 -28.66 10.07 -9.65
C PHE A 607 -27.19 9.70 -9.92
N GLY A 608 -26.93 8.63 -10.68
CA GLY A 608 -25.59 8.16 -11.00
C GLY A 608 -24.70 9.23 -11.67
N TYR A 609 -23.42 9.23 -11.34
CA TYR A 609 -22.44 10.23 -11.77
C TYR A 609 -22.32 10.34 -13.30
N ALA A 610 -22.41 9.21 -14.02
CA ALA A 610 -22.38 9.21 -15.49
C ALA A 610 -23.50 10.07 -16.10
N TYR A 611 -24.72 10.01 -15.57
CA TYR A 611 -25.83 10.86 -16.03
C TYR A 611 -25.60 12.34 -15.75
N TYR A 612 -24.89 12.67 -14.66
CA TYR A 612 -24.51 14.06 -14.40
C TYR A 612 -23.48 14.53 -15.42
N GLN A 613 -22.46 13.72 -15.72
CA GLN A 613 -21.45 14.03 -16.74
C GLN A 613 -22.11 14.41 -18.09
N GLU A 614 -23.10 13.65 -18.53
CA GLU A 614 -23.83 13.91 -19.77
C GLU A 614 -24.64 15.23 -19.76
N ASN A 615 -25.01 15.71 -18.58
CA ASN A 615 -25.92 16.85 -18.39
C ASN A 615 -25.27 18.09 -17.74
N MET A 616 -23.94 18.12 -17.56
CA MET A 616 -23.20 19.21 -16.91
C MET A 616 -23.40 20.59 -17.57
N ALA A 617 -23.81 20.61 -18.85
CA ALA A 617 -24.14 21.86 -19.53
C ALA A 617 -25.40 22.57 -18.98
N THR A 618 -26.25 21.83 -18.25
CA THR A 618 -27.55 22.32 -17.75
C THR A 618 -27.76 22.07 -16.27
N LEU A 619 -27.02 21.15 -15.67
CA LEU A 619 -27.06 20.83 -14.25
C LEU A 619 -25.74 21.21 -13.58
N ALA A 620 -25.83 21.57 -12.32
CA ALA A 620 -24.68 21.75 -11.43
C ALA A 620 -24.77 20.72 -10.31
N ALA A 621 -23.64 20.12 -9.93
CA ALA A 621 -23.55 19.25 -8.77
C ALA A 621 -23.23 20.04 -7.50
N ALA A 622 -23.74 19.58 -6.36
CA ALA A 622 -23.33 20.03 -5.05
C ALA A 622 -22.01 19.38 -4.65
N ALA A 623 -21.11 20.16 -4.04
CA ALA A 623 -20.02 19.57 -3.25
C ALA A 623 -20.61 18.93 -1.99
N ILE A 624 -20.13 17.74 -1.63
CA ILE A 624 -20.59 16.99 -0.45
C ILE A 624 -19.43 16.85 0.52
N GLU A 625 -19.72 17.09 1.79
CA GLU A 625 -18.77 16.89 2.87
C GLU A 625 -18.46 15.38 3.04
N ASN A 626 -17.20 15.02 2.94
CA ASN A 626 -16.74 13.66 3.20
C ASN A 626 -16.49 13.41 4.70
N GLY A 627 -16.05 12.21 5.06
CA GLY A 627 -15.73 11.84 6.45
C GLY A 627 -14.61 12.67 7.11
N ASN A 628 -13.80 13.39 6.32
CA ASN A 628 -12.72 14.25 6.79
C ASN A 628 -13.16 15.71 6.98
N GLY A 629 -14.40 16.05 6.62
CA GLY A 629 -14.92 17.42 6.66
C GLY A 629 -14.64 18.23 5.39
N ASP A 630 -14.10 17.61 4.34
CA ASP A 630 -13.81 18.30 3.08
C ASP A 630 -15.01 18.32 2.15
N MET A 631 -15.29 19.48 1.56
CA MET A 631 -16.33 19.64 0.53
C MET A 631 -15.80 19.18 -0.83
N ILE A 632 -16.17 17.96 -1.24
CA ILE A 632 -15.69 17.33 -2.46
C ILE A 632 -16.77 17.39 -3.55
N THR A 633 -16.39 17.74 -4.79
CA THR A 633 -17.33 17.74 -5.93
C THR A 633 -17.25 16.43 -6.71
N PRO A 634 -18.38 15.88 -7.20
CA PRO A 634 -18.36 14.64 -7.94
C PRO A 634 -17.60 14.80 -9.26
N ASN A 635 -16.51 14.06 -9.38
CA ASN A 635 -15.79 13.85 -10.62
C ASN A 635 -15.18 12.43 -10.65
N ALA A 636 -14.73 12.00 -11.83
CA ALA A 636 -14.20 10.64 -12.02
C ALA A 636 -13.05 10.31 -11.06
N ASN A 637 -12.18 11.27 -10.73
CA ASN A 637 -11.08 11.05 -9.79
C ASN A 637 -11.63 10.92 -8.37
N SER A 638 -12.40 11.91 -7.92
CA SER A 638 -12.95 11.90 -6.54
C SER A 638 -13.87 10.70 -6.26
N VAL A 639 -14.51 10.18 -7.32
CA VAL A 639 -15.28 8.94 -7.23
C VAL A 639 -14.30 7.78 -7.11
N ARG A 640 -13.37 7.63 -8.06
CA ARG A 640 -12.41 6.52 -8.16
C ARG A 640 -11.48 6.36 -6.96
N ASP A 641 -10.99 7.47 -6.41
CA ASP A 641 -10.06 7.49 -5.27
C ASP A 641 -10.78 7.37 -3.91
N GLY A 642 -12.12 7.39 -3.90
CA GLY A 642 -12.92 7.27 -2.69
C GLY A 642 -13.04 8.56 -1.86
N SER A 643 -12.41 9.67 -2.29
CA SER A 643 -12.50 10.95 -1.56
C SER A 643 -13.92 11.53 -1.49
N TYR A 644 -14.80 11.11 -2.40
CA TYR A 644 -16.21 11.52 -2.47
C TYR A 644 -17.18 10.63 -1.65
N ASN A 645 -16.66 9.80 -0.74
CA ASN A 645 -17.44 9.03 0.24
C ASN A 645 -18.32 9.96 1.11
N PRO A 646 -19.60 9.65 1.40
CA PRO A 646 -20.32 8.40 1.13
C PRO A 646 -21.00 8.29 -0.24
N LEU A 647 -20.86 9.27 -1.11
CA LEU A 647 -21.50 9.21 -2.43
C LEU A 647 -20.64 8.57 -3.50
N SER A 648 -19.43 8.13 -3.19
CA SER A 648 -18.70 7.12 -3.97
C SER A 648 -18.52 5.83 -3.17
N ARG A 649 -18.53 4.69 -3.87
CA ARG A 649 -18.34 3.37 -3.26
C ARG A 649 -17.66 2.38 -4.19
N PRO A 650 -16.75 1.55 -3.69
CA PRO A 650 -16.24 0.42 -4.45
C PRO A 650 -17.33 -0.63 -4.67
N LEU A 651 -17.34 -1.20 -5.88
CA LEU A 651 -18.15 -2.36 -6.24
C LEU A 651 -17.26 -3.59 -6.23
N PHE A 652 -17.77 -4.67 -5.63
CA PHE A 652 -17.03 -5.91 -5.44
C PHE A 652 -17.76 -7.11 -6.03
N MET A 653 -16.98 -8.06 -6.55
CA MET A 653 -17.40 -9.42 -6.80
C MET A 653 -16.58 -10.34 -5.89
N ASN A 654 -17.26 -11.10 -5.03
CA ASN A 654 -16.61 -11.96 -4.04
C ASN A 654 -16.69 -13.41 -4.52
N LEU A 655 -15.55 -13.99 -4.87
CA LEU A 655 -15.44 -15.32 -5.45
C LEU A 655 -15.39 -16.35 -4.33
N LEU A 656 -16.12 -17.44 -4.47
CA LEU A 656 -15.91 -18.61 -3.61
C LEU A 656 -14.47 -19.12 -3.79
N VAL A 657 -13.73 -19.24 -2.68
CA VAL A 657 -12.41 -19.88 -2.67
C VAL A 657 -12.58 -21.39 -2.62
N ASP A 658 -12.72 -21.99 -3.80
CA ASP A 658 -12.74 -23.43 -4.04
C ASP A 658 -12.10 -23.67 -5.41
N GLY A 659 -11.08 -24.53 -5.48
CA GLY A 659 -10.25 -24.67 -6.69
C GLY A 659 -11.05 -24.92 -7.97
N ALA A 660 -12.08 -25.78 -7.91
CA ALA A 660 -12.93 -26.08 -9.08
C ALA A 660 -13.84 -24.91 -9.45
N THR A 661 -14.29 -24.13 -8.48
CA THR A 661 -15.09 -22.92 -8.72
C THR A 661 -14.24 -21.81 -9.32
N LEU A 662 -13.03 -21.61 -8.77
CA LEU A 662 -12.06 -20.61 -9.21
C LEU A 662 -11.61 -20.82 -10.67
N GLU A 663 -11.48 -22.07 -11.14
CA GLU A 663 -11.21 -22.39 -12.55
C GLU A 663 -12.24 -21.78 -13.51
N ASN A 664 -13.49 -21.65 -13.07
CA ASN A 664 -14.55 -21.03 -13.87
C ASN A 664 -14.61 -19.51 -13.65
N THR A 665 -14.47 -19.04 -12.40
CA THR A 665 -14.69 -17.64 -12.07
C THR A 665 -13.50 -16.74 -12.40
N ILE A 666 -12.24 -17.21 -12.29
CA ILE A 666 -11.06 -16.38 -12.58
C ILE A 666 -11.03 -15.91 -14.04
N PRO A 667 -11.25 -16.76 -15.06
CA PRO A 667 -11.30 -16.31 -16.45
C PRO A 667 -12.42 -15.28 -16.71
N PHE A 668 -13.58 -15.43 -16.06
CA PHE A 668 -14.66 -14.44 -16.11
C PHE A 668 -14.24 -13.10 -15.48
N MET A 669 -13.56 -13.12 -14.34
CA MET A 669 -13.04 -11.90 -13.71
C MET A 669 -11.96 -11.22 -14.57
N ARG A 670 -11.04 -12.00 -15.14
CA ARG A 670 -10.02 -11.49 -16.07
C ARG A 670 -10.64 -10.92 -17.33
N TYR A 671 -11.71 -11.52 -17.85
CA TYR A 671 -12.44 -10.90 -18.95
C TYR A 671 -12.94 -9.50 -18.60
N GLY A 672 -13.60 -9.33 -17.45
CA GLY A 672 -14.10 -8.02 -17.02
C GLY A 672 -13.00 -6.99 -16.73
N LEU A 673 -11.85 -7.46 -16.22
CA LEU A 673 -10.77 -6.60 -15.73
C LEU A 673 -9.59 -6.40 -16.68
N ASP A 674 -9.38 -7.26 -17.69
CA ASP A 674 -8.23 -7.19 -18.60
C ASP A 674 -8.64 -6.86 -20.05
N THR A 675 -9.94 -6.86 -20.38
CA THR A 675 -10.41 -6.65 -21.76
C THR A 675 -11.07 -5.30 -21.97
N ASP A 676 -10.89 -4.73 -23.16
CA ASP A 676 -11.54 -3.49 -23.59
C ASP A 676 -13.07 -3.58 -23.43
N ALA A 677 -13.67 -4.73 -23.78
CA ALA A 677 -15.12 -4.96 -23.65
C ALA A 677 -15.58 -4.96 -22.18
N GLY A 678 -14.82 -5.59 -21.29
CA GLY A 678 -15.08 -5.56 -19.85
C GLY A 678 -15.04 -4.15 -19.28
N HIS A 679 -14.06 -3.34 -19.69
CA HIS A 679 -13.94 -1.94 -19.28
C HIS A 679 -15.03 -1.03 -19.89
N GLU A 680 -15.38 -1.25 -21.15
CA GLU A 680 -16.46 -0.53 -21.83
C GLU A 680 -17.78 -0.75 -21.08
N ALA A 681 -18.08 -2.00 -20.71
CA ALA A 681 -19.28 -2.34 -19.95
C ALA A 681 -19.37 -1.58 -18.62
N VAL A 682 -18.24 -1.31 -17.93
CA VAL A 682 -18.24 -0.49 -16.68
C VAL A 682 -18.77 0.92 -16.92
N GLY A 683 -18.32 1.56 -18.00
CA GLY A 683 -18.77 2.90 -18.37
C GLY A 683 -20.21 2.90 -18.89
N GLU A 684 -20.60 1.90 -19.69
CA GLU A 684 -21.95 1.78 -20.26
C GLU A 684 -23.04 1.64 -19.20
N VAL A 685 -22.74 0.94 -18.09
CA VAL A 685 -23.67 0.82 -16.96
C VAL A 685 -23.59 1.99 -15.98
N GLY A 686 -22.73 2.98 -16.26
CA GLY A 686 -22.66 4.26 -15.55
C GLY A 686 -21.68 4.30 -14.36
N TYR A 687 -20.76 3.34 -14.26
CA TYR A 687 -19.73 3.30 -13.21
C TYR A 687 -18.39 3.87 -13.69
N VAL A 688 -17.51 4.12 -12.74
CA VAL A 688 -16.13 4.59 -12.97
C VAL A 688 -15.17 3.41 -12.91
N SER A 689 -14.40 3.22 -13.97
CA SER A 689 -13.36 2.19 -14.03
C SER A 689 -12.26 2.43 -12.99
N LEU A 690 -11.65 1.32 -12.55
CA LEU A 690 -10.43 1.31 -11.76
C LEU A 690 -9.33 2.12 -12.46
N ASN A 691 -8.41 2.73 -11.71
CA ASN A 691 -7.16 3.23 -12.30
C ASN A 691 -6.18 2.06 -12.53
N ASP A 692 -5.10 2.33 -13.26
CA ASP A 692 -4.06 1.33 -13.57
C ASP A 692 -3.51 0.65 -12.30
N TYR A 693 -3.38 1.39 -11.19
CA TYR A 693 -2.95 0.84 -9.89
C TYR A 693 -3.95 -0.16 -9.30
N GLN A 694 -5.22 0.24 -9.15
CA GLN A 694 -6.30 -0.60 -8.63
C GLN A 694 -6.50 -1.84 -9.52
N GLN A 695 -6.43 -1.66 -10.83
CA GLN A 695 -6.53 -2.76 -11.80
C GLN A 695 -5.38 -3.76 -11.62
N HIS A 696 -4.14 -3.27 -11.51
CA HIS A 696 -2.97 -4.11 -11.26
C HIS A 696 -3.11 -4.91 -9.96
N GLN A 697 -3.57 -4.27 -8.87
CA GLN A 697 -3.81 -4.93 -7.59
C GLN A 697 -4.81 -6.09 -7.72
N MET A 698 -5.89 -5.90 -8.48
CA MET A 698 -6.91 -6.94 -8.65
C MET A 698 -6.40 -8.11 -9.48
N VAL A 699 -5.75 -7.82 -10.61
CA VAL A 699 -5.37 -8.84 -11.59
C VAL A 699 -4.11 -9.59 -11.15
N TYR A 700 -3.05 -8.86 -10.83
CA TYR A 700 -1.73 -9.45 -10.55
C TYR A 700 -1.49 -9.70 -9.07
N GLY A 701 -2.24 -9.04 -8.18
CA GLY A 701 -2.23 -9.38 -6.75
C GLY A 701 -3.24 -10.50 -6.45
N ARG A 702 -4.54 -10.18 -6.53
CA ARG A 702 -5.59 -11.06 -6.01
C ARG A 702 -5.91 -12.23 -6.93
N LEU A 703 -6.18 -11.99 -8.21
CA LEU A 703 -6.55 -13.06 -9.14
C LEU A 703 -5.39 -14.03 -9.40
N ALA A 704 -4.16 -13.54 -9.49
CA ALA A 704 -2.97 -14.39 -9.61
C ALA A 704 -2.79 -15.30 -8.38
N TYR A 705 -2.97 -14.77 -7.17
CA TYR A 705 -2.97 -15.59 -5.95
C TYR A 705 -4.04 -16.69 -6.01
N LEU A 706 -5.27 -16.33 -6.37
CA LEU A 706 -6.38 -17.30 -6.47
C LEU A 706 -6.14 -18.34 -7.56
N GLN A 707 -5.49 -17.96 -8.66
CA GLN A 707 -5.16 -18.88 -9.74
C GLN A 707 -4.23 -19.98 -9.23
N GLY A 708 -3.28 -19.64 -8.35
CA GLY A 708 -2.42 -20.61 -7.65
C GLY A 708 -3.14 -21.59 -6.72
N LEU A 709 -4.45 -21.43 -6.48
CA LEU A 709 -5.29 -22.37 -5.71
C LEU A 709 -6.07 -23.35 -6.60
N THR A 710 -5.92 -23.27 -7.92
CA THR A 710 -6.68 -24.09 -8.90
C THR A 710 -5.86 -25.27 -9.42
N SER A 711 -6.52 -26.28 -10.01
CA SER A 711 -5.77 -27.38 -10.64
C SER A 711 -5.08 -26.95 -11.94
N GLU A 712 -5.64 -25.97 -12.68
CA GLU A 712 -5.00 -25.35 -13.85
C GLU A 712 -3.84 -24.43 -13.46
N GLY A 713 -3.94 -23.70 -12.36
CA GLY A 713 -2.78 -23.06 -11.72
C GLY A 713 -1.74 -24.11 -11.39
N ASN A 714 -2.18 -25.25 -10.85
CA ASN A 714 -1.32 -26.40 -10.60
C ASN A 714 -0.73 -27.08 -11.86
N ASP A 715 -1.24 -26.86 -13.07
CA ASP A 715 -0.70 -27.43 -14.32
C ASP A 715 0.09 -26.40 -15.14
N PHE A 716 -0.40 -25.15 -15.24
CA PHE A 716 0.26 -24.03 -15.94
C PHE A 716 1.50 -23.55 -15.20
N ILE A 717 1.51 -23.66 -13.86
CA ILE A 717 2.67 -23.34 -13.04
C ILE A 717 3.59 -24.58 -12.93
N PHE A 718 3.10 -25.83 -12.82
CA PHE A 718 3.94 -26.91 -12.28
C PHE A 718 4.46 -27.99 -13.25
N GLU A 719 3.86 -28.22 -14.43
CA GLU A 719 4.48 -29.17 -15.38
C GLU A 719 5.76 -28.57 -16.02
N ASP A 720 5.88 -27.22 -16.05
CA ASP A 720 7.06 -26.48 -16.51
C ASP A 720 7.95 -25.96 -15.35
N MET A 721 7.55 -26.07 -14.08
CA MET A 721 8.35 -25.67 -12.90
C MET A 721 9.10 -26.81 -12.21
N CYS A 722 8.99 -28.07 -12.62
CA CYS A 722 10.01 -29.01 -12.18
C CYS A 722 11.36 -28.57 -12.77
N GLY A 723 12.22 -28.01 -11.91
CA GLY A 723 13.58 -27.64 -12.27
C GLY A 723 14.35 -28.81 -12.88
N ALA A 724 15.53 -28.55 -13.44
CA ALA A 724 16.36 -29.63 -13.95
C ALA A 724 16.61 -30.69 -12.86
N ALA A 725 16.50 -31.98 -13.23
CA ALA A 725 16.71 -33.09 -12.30
C ALA A 725 17.98 -32.90 -11.45
N GLY A 726 17.82 -32.83 -10.14
CA GLY A 726 18.86 -32.34 -9.23
C GLY A 726 18.67 -32.77 -7.78
N SER A 727 19.47 -32.18 -6.90
CA SER A 727 19.35 -32.39 -5.45
C SER A 727 19.40 -31.08 -4.70
N ILE A 728 18.44 -30.86 -3.80
CA ILE A 728 18.41 -29.70 -2.89
C ILE A 728 18.72 -30.19 -1.48
N SER A 729 19.61 -29.51 -0.78
CA SER A 729 19.98 -29.80 0.60
C SER A 729 19.59 -28.65 1.51
N ILE A 730 18.83 -28.95 2.57
CA ILE A 730 18.32 -28.00 3.56
C ILE A 730 18.85 -28.43 4.93
N ALA A 731 19.38 -27.49 5.72
CA ALA A 731 19.71 -27.79 7.10
C ALA A 731 19.79 -26.58 8.02
N GLY A 732 19.51 -26.80 9.31
CA GLY A 732 19.49 -25.72 10.29
C GLY A 732 18.45 -25.94 11.39
N SER A 733 17.51 -25.01 11.56
CA SER A 733 16.67 -24.92 12.75
C SER A 733 15.80 -26.16 13.01
N SER A 734 15.83 -26.65 14.25
CA SER A 734 14.90 -27.70 14.72
C SER A 734 13.44 -27.22 14.72
N THR A 735 13.22 -25.91 14.82
CA THR A 735 11.89 -25.30 14.68
C THR A 735 11.45 -25.32 13.23
N VAL A 736 12.30 -25.00 12.26
CA VAL A 736 11.86 -24.93 10.84
C VAL A 736 11.76 -26.32 10.20
N LEU A 737 12.41 -27.32 10.80
CA LEU A 737 12.44 -28.71 10.33
C LEU A 737 11.08 -29.28 9.90
N PRO A 738 9.97 -29.17 10.66
CA PRO A 738 8.69 -29.76 10.25
C PRO A 738 8.14 -29.15 8.96
N LEU A 739 8.29 -27.83 8.78
CA LEU A 739 7.88 -27.15 7.54
C LEU A 739 8.77 -27.56 6.36
N ALA A 740 10.09 -27.59 6.57
CA ALA A 740 11.04 -27.98 5.54
C ALA A 740 10.85 -29.44 5.10
N GLU A 741 10.54 -30.36 6.03
CA GLU A 741 10.22 -31.76 5.73
C GLU A 741 8.91 -31.89 4.96
N ALA A 742 7.84 -31.21 5.39
CA ALA A 742 6.54 -31.21 4.70
C ALA A 742 6.69 -30.72 3.25
N TRP A 743 7.33 -29.55 3.07
CA TRP A 743 7.61 -29.01 1.74
C TRP A 743 8.47 -29.93 0.88
N ALA A 744 9.50 -30.56 1.47
CA ALA A 744 10.36 -31.49 0.75
C ALA A 744 9.63 -32.76 0.32
N GLU A 745 8.79 -33.35 1.17
CA GLU A 745 8.03 -34.56 0.86
C GLU A 745 7.01 -34.31 -0.25
N ASP A 746 6.24 -33.22 -0.14
CA ASP A 746 5.21 -32.87 -1.12
C ASP A 746 5.82 -32.50 -2.47
N TYR A 747 6.84 -31.64 -2.49
CA TYR A 747 7.52 -31.27 -3.73
C TYR A 747 8.17 -32.48 -4.43
N GLN A 748 8.80 -33.41 -3.68
CA GLN A 748 9.35 -34.64 -4.25
C GLN A 748 8.28 -35.59 -4.78
N SER A 749 7.06 -35.56 -4.22
CA SER A 749 5.94 -36.36 -4.72
C SER A 749 5.46 -35.86 -6.10
N ILE A 750 5.61 -34.56 -6.36
CA ILE A 750 5.26 -33.87 -7.60
C ILE A 750 6.42 -33.99 -8.61
N CYS A 751 7.61 -33.53 -8.24
CA CYS A 751 8.82 -33.52 -9.07
C CYS A 751 9.73 -34.71 -8.77
N GLY A 752 9.31 -35.92 -9.21
CA GLY A 752 9.96 -37.19 -8.87
C GLY A 752 11.42 -37.39 -9.32
N ASP A 753 11.96 -36.47 -10.14
CA ASP A 753 13.37 -36.47 -10.56
C ASP A 753 14.28 -35.56 -9.68
N THR A 754 13.71 -34.83 -8.71
CA THR A 754 14.42 -34.00 -7.74
C THR A 754 14.47 -34.70 -6.38
N SER A 755 15.64 -34.72 -5.73
CA SER A 755 15.79 -35.26 -4.38
C SER A 755 16.07 -34.14 -3.38
N ILE A 756 15.27 -34.04 -2.32
CA ILE A 756 15.45 -33.04 -1.27
C ILE A 756 15.84 -33.75 0.03
N THR A 757 16.93 -33.31 0.66
CA THR A 757 17.37 -33.82 1.97
C THR A 757 17.31 -32.70 3.00
N VAL A 758 16.62 -32.96 4.11
CA VAL A 758 16.47 -32.01 5.22
C VAL A 758 17.19 -32.56 6.46
N GLU A 759 17.98 -31.74 7.13
CA GLU A 759 18.74 -32.12 8.34
C GLU A 759 18.62 -31.07 9.46
N SER A 760 18.31 -31.51 10.67
CA SER A 760 18.31 -30.64 11.86
C SER A 760 19.72 -30.36 12.40
N GLY A 761 19.96 -29.15 12.92
CA GLY A 761 21.23 -28.72 13.52
C GLY A 761 21.22 -27.41 14.32
N GLY A 762 20.09 -26.70 14.40
CA GLY A 762 19.93 -25.37 15.02
C GLY A 762 20.22 -24.20 14.05
N SER A 763 19.69 -23.01 14.34
CA SER A 763 19.80 -21.83 13.46
C SER A 763 21.25 -21.40 13.18
N GLY A 764 22.15 -21.56 14.16
CA GLY A 764 23.59 -21.29 13.94
C GLY A 764 24.27 -22.30 13.02
N ALA A 765 23.78 -23.55 12.97
CA ALA A 765 24.22 -24.52 11.98
C ALA A 765 23.68 -24.18 10.59
N GLY A 766 22.45 -23.68 10.48
CA GLY A 766 21.88 -23.19 9.22
C GLY A 766 22.73 -22.09 8.60
N ALA A 767 22.98 -21.01 9.35
CA ALA A 767 23.87 -19.92 8.95
C ALA A 767 25.28 -20.43 8.57
N GLY A 768 25.87 -21.31 9.40
CA GLY A 768 27.19 -21.86 9.16
C GLY A 768 27.30 -22.77 7.93
N ARG A 769 26.25 -23.55 7.63
CA ARG A 769 26.24 -24.54 6.53
C ARG A 769 25.90 -23.90 5.18
N VAL A 770 24.98 -22.95 5.12
CA VAL A 770 24.70 -22.21 3.86
C VAL A 770 25.91 -21.38 3.43
N CYS A 771 26.66 -20.86 4.41
CA CYS A 771 27.94 -20.19 4.20
C CYS A 771 29.14 -21.15 4.05
N ALA A 772 28.97 -22.47 4.08
CA ALA A 772 30.10 -23.39 3.99
C ALA A 772 30.46 -23.71 2.53
N ASN A 773 31.72 -24.10 2.34
CA ASN A 773 32.16 -24.82 1.13
C ASN A 773 32.77 -26.17 1.55
N SER A 774 33.07 -27.03 0.58
CA SER A 774 33.66 -28.36 0.84
C SER A 774 35.00 -28.35 1.60
N ALA A 775 35.70 -27.21 1.67
CA ALA A 775 36.93 -27.04 2.43
C ALA A 775 36.69 -26.52 3.87
N LYS A 776 35.52 -25.94 4.16
CA LYS A 776 35.20 -25.26 5.42
C LYS A 776 34.01 -25.86 6.20
N GLY A 777 33.31 -26.84 5.65
CA GLY A 777 32.22 -27.54 6.33
C GLY A 777 31.46 -28.49 5.39
N THR A 778 30.26 -28.91 5.81
CA THR A 778 29.29 -29.60 4.96
C THR A 778 28.33 -28.53 4.39
N PRO A 779 28.49 -28.12 3.12
CA PRO A 779 27.63 -27.11 2.50
C PRO A 779 26.19 -27.60 2.37
N VAL A 780 25.25 -26.66 2.39
CA VAL A 780 23.85 -26.85 2.01
C VAL A 780 23.39 -25.72 1.10
N ASP A 781 22.34 -25.98 0.34
CA ASP A 781 21.75 -25.02 -0.60
C ASP A 781 20.88 -24.00 0.14
N ILE A 782 20.15 -24.47 1.16
CA ILE A 782 19.30 -23.65 2.02
C ILE A 782 19.68 -23.88 3.48
N GLY A 783 19.98 -22.79 4.19
CA GLY A 783 20.13 -22.78 5.65
C GLY A 783 18.85 -22.27 6.30
N ASP A 784 18.05 -23.14 6.91
CA ASP A 784 16.82 -22.72 7.59
C ASP A 784 17.08 -22.24 9.02
N MET A 785 16.38 -21.19 9.44
CA MET A 785 16.64 -20.49 10.70
C MET A 785 15.34 -20.03 11.33
N SER A 786 15.25 -20.11 12.65
CA SER A 786 14.10 -19.63 13.44
C SER A 786 14.38 -18.31 14.17
N ARG A 787 15.38 -17.58 13.67
CA ARG A 787 15.79 -16.25 14.11
C ARG A 787 16.58 -15.59 12.98
N ASP A 788 16.77 -14.30 13.09
CA ASP A 788 17.62 -13.58 12.16
C ASP A 788 19.13 -13.86 12.39
N TRP A 789 19.97 -13.43 11.46
CA TRP A 789 21.42 -13.56 11.51
C TRP A 789 22.02 -12.78 12.68
N LYS A 790 22.98 -13.38 13.38
CA LYS A 790 23.82 -12.62 14.31
C LYS A 790 24.82 -11.79 13.50
N SER A 791 25.18 -10.62 14.02
CA SER A 791 26.23 -9.76 13.43
C SER A 791 27.61 -10.43 13.32
N THR A 792 27.83 -11.53 14.04
CA THR A 792 29.04 -12.37 13.91
C THR A 792 28.93 -13.46 12.84
N GLU A 793 27.74 -13.73 12.33
CA GLU A 793 27.44 -14.79 11.35
C GLU A 793 27.37 -14.23 9.92
N GLY A 794 26.79 -13.05 9.74
CA GLY A 794 26.68 -12.38 8.45
C GLY A 794 26.35 -10.90 8.59
N THR A 795 26.49 -10.17 7.48
CA THR A 795 26.09 -8.75 7.37
C THR A 795 25.33 -8.53 6.08
N VAL A 796 24.21 -7.82 6.16
CA VAL A 796 23.42 -7.42 5.00
C VAL A 796 24.19 -6.36 4.19
N ASP A 797 24.27 -6.51 2.88
CA ASP A 797 24.78 -5.47 1.98
C ASP A 797 23.68 -4.54 1.46
N ALA A 798 24.09 -3.58 0.62
CA ALA A 798 23.23 -2.57 0.02
C ALA A 798 22.08 -3.15 -0.82
N ASN A 799 22.18 -4.41 -1.25
CA ASN A 799 21.18 -5.07 -2.09
C ASN A 799 20.27 -5.99 -1.25
N GLY A 800 20.34 -5.92 0.08
CA GLY A 800 19.57 -6.80 0.96
C GLY A 800 20.09 -8.25 0.99
N GLN A 801 21.23 -8.56 0.35
CA GLN A 801 21.87 -9.87 0.43
C GLN A 801 22.76 -9.96 1.67
N LEU A 802 22.87 -11.16 2.24
CA LEU A 802 23.72 -11.45 3.38
C LEU A 802 25.10 -11.92 2.93
N ASN A 803 26.12 -11.16 3.31
CA ASN A 803 27.51 -11.54 3.19
C ASN A 803 27.91 -12.41 4.39
N CYS A 804 28.36 -13.63 4.10
CA CYS A 804 28.81 -14.57 5.13
C CYS A 804 30.04 -14.07 5.89
N LEU A 805 30.00 -14.12 7.22
CA LEU A 805 31.16 -13.91 8.10
C LEU A 805 31.66 -15.20 8.74
N VAL A 806 30.82 -16.24 8.78
CA VAL A 806 31.17 -17.62 9.12
C VAL A 806 31.38 -18.45 7.86
N GLY A 807 32.15 -19.54 7.96
CA GLY A 807 32.42 -20.40 6.80
C GLY A 807 33.24 -19.70 5.70
N ASP A 808 32.77 -19.76 4.46
CA ASP A 808 33.33 -19.08 3.30
C ASP A 808 32.73 -17.67 3.12
N THR A 809 33.53 -16.67 3.45
CA THR A 809 33.15 -15.26 3.42
C THR A 809 33.03 -14.67 2.00
N SER A 810 33.15 -15.50 0.96
CA SER A 810 32.87 -15.12 -0.43
C SER A 810 31.47 -15.52 -0.90
N ILE A 811 30.73 -16.25 -0.07
CA ILE A 811 29.34 -16.64 -0.35
C ILE A 811 28.42 -15.50 0.06
N THR A 812 27.47 -15.18 -0.82
CA THR A 812 26.32 -14.34 -0.53
C THR A 812 25.06 -15.18 -0.47
N VAL A 813 24.13 -14.76 0.36
CA VAL A 813 22.93 -15.51 0.72
C VAL A 813 21.73 -14.57 0.67
N THR A 814 20.59 -15.04 0.20
CA THR A 814 19.34 -14.30 0.29
C THR A 814 18.45 -14.90 1.36
N GLN A 815 18.00 -14.09 2.31
CA GLN A 815 17.07 -14.53 3.35
C GLN A 815 15.63 -14.34 2.90
N LEU A 816 14.84 -15.39 3.06
CA LEU A 816 13.40 -15.41 2.85
C LEU A 816 12.72 -15.69 4.18
N VAL A 817 11.76 -14.85 4.59
CA VAL A 817 10.77 -15.16 5.61
C VAL A 817 9.77 -16.14 5.00
N VAL A 818 9.52 -17.28 5.64
CA VAL A 818 8.67 -18.34 5.06
C VAL A 818 7.39 -18.58 5.83
N ALA A 819 7.37 -18.26 7.12
CA ALA A 819 6.21 -18.35 7.98
C ALA A 819 6.48 -17.55 9.26
N VAL A 820 5.46 -17.42 10.13
CA VAL A 820 5.61 -16.87 11.48
C VAL A 820 5.24 -17.93 12.50
N ASP A 821 6.13 -18.20 13.45
CA ASP A 821 5.87 -19.10 14.57
C ASP A 821 5.39 -18.28 15.78
N GLY A 822 4.39 -18.80 16.50
CA GLY A 822 3.84 -18.19 17.70
C GLY A 822 3.80 -19.20 18.84
N LEU A 823 4.25 -18.82 20.04
CA LEU A 823 4.21 -19.66 21.24
C LEU A 823 3.13 -19.18 22.19
N SER A 824 2.18 -20.03 22.55
CA SER A 824 1.18 -19.70 23.56
C SER A 824 1.61 -20.16 24.93
N VAL A 825 1.65 -19.24 25.90
CA VAL A 825 1.71 -19.60 27.32
C VAL A 825 0.30 -19.82 27.82
N VAL A 826 0.02 -21.02 28.33
CA VAL A 826 -1.32 -21.53 28.55
C VAL A 826 -1.51 -22.13 29.94
N SER A 827 -2.76 -22.14 30.38
CA SER A 827 -3.21 -22.85 31.57
C SER A 827 -4.64 -23.37 31.36
N LYS A 828 -5.14 -24.17 32.29
CA LYS A 828 -6.53 -24.64 32.24
C LYS A 828 -7.51 -23.47 32.34
N SER A 829 -8.39 -23.32 31.35
CA SER A 829 -9.39 -22.24 31.34
C SER A 829 -10.27 -22.30 32.59
N GLY A 830 -10.37 -21.18 33.31
CA GLY A 830 -11.07 -21.04 34.58
C GLY A 830 -10.40 -21.72 35.77
N GLY A 831 -9.18 -22.28 35.60
CA GLY A 831 -8.34 -22.79 36.68
C GLY A 831 -7.74 -21.66 37.54
N ALA A 832 -7.10 -22.03 38.66
CA ALA A 832 -6.51 -21.05 39.58
C ALA A 832 -5.39 -20.22 38.93
N ALA A 833 -4.52 -20.86 38.14
CA ALA A 833 -3.49 -20.20 37.33
C ALA A 833 -4.08 -19.20 36.34
N ASP A 834 -5.06 -19.62 35.54
CA ASP A 834 -5.74 -18.79 34.53
C ASP A 834 -6.39 -17.56 35.17
N VAL A 835 -7.13 -17.76 36.26
CA VAL A 835 -7.78 -16.67 37.00
C VAL A 835 -6.76 -15.70 37.60
N CYS A 836 -5.64 -16.21 38.15
CA CYS A 836 -4.56 -15.38 38.67
C CYS A 836 -3.98 -14.47 37.57
N MET A 837 -3.55 -15.07 36.46
CA MET A 837 -2.93 -14.35 35.35
C MET A 837 -3.88 -13.32 34.72
N GLN A 838 -5.16 -13.65 34.56
CA GLN A 838 -6.16 -12.69 34.06
C GLN A 838 -6.38 -11.52 35.03
N ASN A 839 -6.45 -11.77 36.33
CA ASN A 839 -6.61 -10.71 37.34
C ASN A 839 -5.40 -9.79 37.44
N MET A 840 -4.21 -10.30 37.09
CA MET A 840 -2.99 -9.50 36.99
C MET A 840 -2.94 -8.63 35.72
N GLY A 841 -3.79 -8.92 34.72
CA GLY A 841 -3.79 -8.24 33.42
C GLY A 841 -2.79 -8.83 32.42
N GLY A 842 -2.25 -10.02 32.70
CA GLY A 842 -1.21 -10.66 31.89
C GLY A 842 0.05 -10.98 32.69
N MET A 843 1.13 -11.28 31.98
CA MET A 843 2.46 -11.51 32.53
C MET A 843 3.53 -10.84 31.68
N THR A 844 4.71 -10.59 32.24
CA THR A 844 5.87 -10.12 31.47
C THR A 844 6.82 -11.27 31.14
N ALA A 845 7.70 -11.10 30.14
CA ALA A 845 8.78 -12.04 29.87
C ALA A 845 9.68 -12.29 31.11
N ALA A 846 9.88 -11.28 31.96
CA ALA A 846 10.57 -11.39 33.24
C ALA A 846 9.87 -12.34 34.21
N GLN A 847 8.54 -12.23 34.34
CA GLN A 847 7.73 -13.13 35.17
C GLN A 847 7.72 -14.54 34.61
N LEU A 848 7.65 -14.72 33.29
CA LEU A 848 7.78 -16.02 32.66
C LEU A 848 9.15 -16.65 32.93
N ARG A 849 10.24 -15.88 32.83
CA ARG A 849 11.58 -16.36 33.21
C ARG A 849 11.64 -16.79 34.67
N TRP A 850 11.10 -15.98 35.58
CA TRP A 850 11.05 -16.36 36.99
C TRP A 850 10.23 -17.64 37.19
N VAL A 851 9.07 -17.80 36.54
CA VAL A 851 8.24 -19.01 36.67
C VAL A 851 8.92 -20.26 36.12
N PHE A 852 9.47 -20.20 34.90
CA PHE A 852 9.97 -21.37 34.19
C PHE A 852 11.42 -21.73 34.51
N SER A 853 12.24 -20.82 35.02
CA SER A 853 13.67 -21.05 35.29
C SER A 853 13.92 -21.79 36.62
N ALA A 854 14.98 -22.59 36.65
CA ALA A 854 15.55 -23.17 37.89
C ALA A 854 16.57 -22.24 38.57
N GLU A 855 16.85 -21.05 38.01
CA GLU A 855 17.71 -20.04 38.62
C GLU A 855 17.18 -19.58 39.98
N THR A 856 18.11 -19.29 40.89
CA THR A 856 17.83 -18.64 42.17
C THR A 856 17.54 -17.15 41.99
N ASP A 857 16.85 -16.54 42.94
CA ASP A 857 16.57 -15.10 42.93
C ASP A 857 17.83 -14.23 42.81
N ALA A 858 18.93 -14.67 43.40
CA ALA A 858 20.22 -13.99 43.27
C ALA A 858 20.78 -14.05 41.84
N GLU A 859 20.58 -15.17 41.13
CA GLU A 859 20.98 -15.33 39.73
C GLU A 859 20.08 -14.50 38.81
N LEU A 860 18.76 -14.53 39.03
CA LEU A 860 17.80 -13.71 38.27
C LEU A 860 18.03 -12.21 38.45
N THR A 861 18.31 -11.76 39.67
CA THR A 861 18.70 -10.37 39.93
C THR A 861 20.01 -10.01 39.20
N THR A 862 20.97 -10.93 39.16
CA THR A 862 22.24 -10.74 38.43
C THR A 862 22.02 -10.70 36.92
N ALA A 863 21.02 -11.44 36.42
CA ALA A 863 20.59 -11.44 35.03
C ALA A 863 19.81 -10.18 34.63
N GLY A 864 19.46 -9.31 35.59
CA GLY A 864 18.86 -8.00 35.32
C GLY A 864 17.38 -7.87 35.70
N LEU A 865 16.77 -8.89 36.31
CA LEU A 865 15.38 -8.82 36.75
C LEU A 865 15.26 -8.00 38.05
N ASP A 866 14.28 -7.10 38.11
CA ASP A 866 13.86 -6.45 39.35
C ASP A 866 12.86 -7.33 40.08
N LEU A 867 13.35 -8.19 40.97
CA LEU A 867 12.50 -9.10 41.72
C LEU A 867 11.51 -8.40 42.66
N SER A 868 11.75 -7.15 43.05
CA SER A 868 10.79 -6.39 43.85
C SER A 868 9.54 -5.99 43.06
N SER A 869 9.63 -6.07 41.73
CA SER A 869 8.56 -5.82 40.76
C SER A 869 8.01 -7.12 40.17
N VAL A 870 8.89 -8.08 39.84
CA VAL A 870 8.52 -9.38 39.25
C VAL A 870 7.73 -10.26 40.22
N VAL A 871 8.16 -10.34 41.48
CA VAL A 871 7.53 -11.11 42.57
C VAL A 871 7.41 -10.26 43.85
N PRO A 872 6.52 -9.25 43.85
CA PRO A 872 6.45 -8.25 44.92
C PRO A 872 6.02 -8.82 46.28
N GLU A 873 5.43 -10.01 46.29
CA GLU A 873 4.86 -10.65 47.47
C GLU A 873 5.63 -11.90 47.92
N ASP A 874 6.82 -12.16 47.35
CA ASP A 874 7.68 -13.29 47.70
C ASP A 874 7.94 -13.35 49.23
N ASP A 875 7.59 -14.49 49.83
CA ASP A 875 7.73 -14.71 51.27
C ASP A 875 9.11 -15.27 51.68
N GLY A 876 9.96 -15.60 50.70
CA GLY A 876 11.34 -16.04 50.85
C GLY A 876 11.50 -17.47 51.35
N ASP A 877 10.49 -18.33 51.23
CA ASP A 877 10.58 -19.74 51.61
C ASP A 877 11.25 -20.65 50.55
N GLY A 878 11.43 -20.13 49.34
CA GLY A 878 12.11 -20.77 48.21
C GLY A 878 11.23 -21.70 47.37
N ILE A 879 9.91 -21.69 47.58
CA ILE A 879 8.91 -22.33 46.74
C ILE A 879 8.29 -21.26 45.85
N LYS A 880 8.19 -21.50 44.54
CA LYS A 880 7.53 -20.57 43.62
C LYS A 880 6.02 -20.78 43.68
N GLU A 881 5.30 -19.82 44.23
CA GLU A 881 3.85 -19.85 44.42
C GLU A 881 3.16 -18.74 43.62
N TRP A 882 1.90 -18.95 43.25
CA TRP A 882 1.14 -17.93 42.52
C TRP A 882 0.97 -16.64 43.35
N SER A 883 0.92 -16.74 44.68
CA SER A 883 0.83 -15.59 45.57
C SER A 883 2.07 -14.70 45.56
N ASP A 884 3.25 -15.21 45.16
CA ASP A 884 4.49 -14.42 45.09
C ASP A 884 4.42 -13.34 44.00
N LEU A 885 3.69 -13.63 42.92
CA LEU A 885 3.46 -12.73 41.79
C LEU A 885 2.41 -11.66 42.12
N SER A 886 1.39 -12.00 42.93
CA SER A 886 0.34 -11.08 43.32
C SER A 886 -0.44 -11.55 44.54
N ALA A 887 -0.75 -10.62 45.46
CA ALA A 887 -1.56 -10.88 46.65
C ALA A 887 -3.01 -11.34 46.34
N ASN A 888 -3.46 -11.19 45.09
CA ASN A 888 -4.77 -11.65 44.64
C ASN A 888 -4.79 -13.11 44.15
N CYS A 889 -3.63 -13.75 44.09
CA CYS A 889 -3.49 -15.14 43.67
C CYS A 889 -3.45 -16.10 44.87
N ASN A 890 -3.61 -17.40 44.61
CA ASN A 890 -3.58 -18.43 45.66
C ASN A 890 -2.15 -18.77 46.07
N ALA A 891 -1.98 -19.19 47.32
CA ALA A 891 -0.69 -19.65 47.87
C ALA A 891 -0.44 -21.14 47.59
N ASP A 892 -0.75 -21.59 46.38
CA ASP A 892 -0.40 -22.94 45.92
C ASP A 892 0.83 -22.85 45.00
N ALA A 893 1.70 -23.87 45.08
CA ALA A 893 2.90 -23.95 44.26
C ALA A 893 2.59 -24.04 42.77
N ILE A 894 3.41 -23.37 41.96
CA ILE A 894 3.30 -23.39 40.50
C ILE A 894 3.73 -24.77 39.97
N VAL A 895 2.92 -25.34 39.07
CA VAL A 895 3.20 -26.62 38.42
C VAL A 895 3.54 -26.38 36.95
N LEU A 896 4.69 -26.87 36.49
CA LEU A 896 5.14 -26.66 35.12
C LEU A 896 4.79 -27.85 34.21
N ALA A 897 4.32 -27.57 33.01
CA ALA A 897 4.21 -28.52 31.90
C ALA A 897 4.73 -27.87 30.61
N TYR A 898 5.83 -28.34 30.04
CA TYR A 898 6.46 -27.69 28.87
C TYR A 898 7.13 -28.70 27.94
N PRO A 899 7.45 -28.33 26.68
CA PRO A 899 8.08 -29.22 25.73
C PRO A 899 9.44 -29.72 26.24
N ASP A 900 9.86 -30.92 25.83
CA ASP A 900 11.22 -31.40 26.12
C ASP A 900 12.23 -30.95 25.04
N ALA A 901 13.51 -31.26 25.25
CA ALA A 901 14.59 -30.82 24.36
C ALA A 901 14.55 -31.44 22.94
N ASP A 902 13.66 -32.40 22.66
CA ASP A 902 13.42 -32.91 21.31
C ASP A 902 12.40 -32.05 20.53
N SER A 903 11.79 -31.02 21.16
CA SER A 903 10.90 -30.05 20.53
C SER A 903 11.61 -28.75 20.17
N GLY A 904 11.41 -28.24 18.94
CA GLY A 904 11.96 -26.93 18.53
C GLY A 904 11.41 -25.75 19.34
N THR A 905 10.21 -25.88 19.91
CA THR A 905 9.61 -24.87 20.80
C THR A 905 10.38 -24.73 22.11
N TYR A 906 10.97 -25.83 22.61
CA TYR A 906 11.84 -25.80 23.79
C TYR A 906 13.07 -24.94 23.56
N GLU A 907 13.73 -25.13 22.41
CA GLU A 907 14.96 -24.39 22.06
C GLU A 907 14.70 -22.90 22.04
N TYR A 908 13.64 -22.45 21.38
CA TYR A 908 13.32 -21.03 21.32
C TYR A 908 12.97 -20.42 22.67
N PHE A 909 12.09 -21.04 23.46
CA PHE A 909 11.72 -20.50 24.77
C PHE A 909 12.92 -20.47 25.74
N TYR A 910 13.83 -21.46 25.62
CA TYR A 910 15.07 -21.49 26.37
C TYR A 910 16.04 -20.35 26.00
N GLU A 911 16.14 -20.04 24.72
CA GLU A 911 16.95 -18.91 24.23
C GLU A 911 16.31 -17.56 24.60
N GLU A 912 15.03 -17.37 24.30
CA GLU A 912 14.39 -16.07 24.35
C GLU A 912 13.98 -15.67 25.78
N ILE A 913 13.32 -16.57 26.51
CA ILE A 913 12.81 -16.27 27.86
C ILE A 913 13.85 -16.58 28.93
N LEU A 914 14.59 -17.68 28.79
CA LEU A 914 15.59 -18.08 29.79
C LEU A 914 17.00 -17.55 29.49
N HIS A 915 17.25 -16.95 28.32
CA HIS A 915 18.57 -16.44 27.92
C HIS A 915 19.67 -17.51 28.05
N GLU A 916 19.34 -18.76 27.68
CA GLU A 916 20.22 -19.91 27.76
C GLU A 916 20.81 -20.15 29.17
N ALA A 917 20.05 -19.81 30.22
CA ALA A 917 20.50 -19.93 31.59
C ALA A 917 20.99 -21.34 31.93
N ALA A 918 22.20 -21.46 32.45
CA ALA A 918 22.84 -22.75 32.74
C ALA A 918 22.07 -23.63 33.75
N ALA A 919 21.20 -23.03 34.57
CA ALA A 919 20.32 -23.75 35.49
C ALA A 919 19.20 -24.51 34.76
N GLY A 920 18.83 -24.08 33.55
CA GLY A 920 17.74 -24.66 32.76
C GLY A 920 16.36 -24.38 33.37
N PHE A 921 15.38 -25.16 32.92
CA PHE A 921 14.01 -25.08 33.40
C PHE A 921 13.80 -25.69 34.79
N GLY A 922 12.83 -25.17 35.53
CA GLY A 922 12.32 -25.73 36.77
C GLY A 922 11.71 -27.12 36.57
N SER A 923 11.56 -27.90 37.65
CA SER A 923 11.02 -29.25 37.55
C SER A 923 9.54 -29.26 37.15
N GLY A 924 9.18 -30.06 36.14
CA GLY A 924 7.82 -30.14 35.60
C GLY A 924 7.57 -31.39 34.78
N THR A 925 6.38 -31.48 34.18
CA THR A 925 6.08 -32.48 33.14
C THR A 925 6.71 -32.01 31.83
N GLN A 926 7.50 -32.89 31.20
CA GLN A 926 8.17 -32.60 29.94
C GLN A 926 7.78 -33.63 28.88
N SER A 927 7.50 -33.19 27.65
CA SER A 927 7.13 -34.05 26.53
C SER A 927 7.22 -33.29 25.20
N ALA A 928 7.78 -33.89 24.15
CA ALA A 928 7.64 -33.39 22.78
C ALA A 928 6.23 -33.59 22.19
N ASP A 929 5.36 -34.40 22.83
CA ASP A 929 3.94 -34.56 22.44
C ASP A 929 3.07 -33.56 23.22
N ASP A 930 2.54 -32.56 22.53
CA ASP A 930 1.71 -31.50 23.11
C ASP A 930 0.43 -32.04 23.75
N ASN A 931 -0.13 -33.18 23.31
CA ASN A 931 -1.27 -33.81 23.99
C ASN A 931 -0.92 -34.18 25.44
N VAL A 932 0.31 -34.60 25.70
CA VAL A 932 0.77 -34.94 27.05
C VAL A 932 0.82 -33.67 27.91
N LEU A 933 1.26 -32.55 27.33
CA LEU A 933 1.30 -31.24 27.99
C LEU A 933 -0.10 -30.73 28.30
N VAL A 934 -1.02 -30.77 27.33
CA VAL A 934 -2.43 -30.42 27.52
C VAL A 934 -3.06 -31.25 28.63
N ASN A 935 -2.85 -32.56 28.62
CA ASN A 935 -3.37 -33.43 29.67
C ASN A 935 -2.81 -33.09 31.06
N ALA A 936 -1.53 -32.70 31.15
CA ALA A 936 -0.92 -32.26 32.39
C ALA A 936 -1.53 -30.93 32.89
N LEU A 937 -1.72 -29.96 31.99
CA LEU A 937 -2.35 -28.67 32.29
C LEU A 937 -3.81 -28.84 32.75
N LEU A 938 -4.57 -29.73 32.13
CA LEU A 938 -5.97 -29.97 32.52
C LEU A 938 -6.12 -30.71 33.86
N ALA A 939 -5.09 -31.46 34.27
CA ALA A 939 -5.08 -32.27 35.48
C ALA A 939 -4.84 -31.45 36.77
N ASP A 940 -4.25 -30.26 36.68
CA ASP A 940 -3.93 -29.41 37.83
C ASP A 940 -4.35 -27.95 37.58
N GLU A 941 -5.10 -27.37 38.52
CA GLU A 941 -5.61 -26.00 38.38
C GLU A 941 -4.52 -24.94 38.55
N ASN A 942 -3.35 -25.31 39.09
CA ASN A 942 -2.19 -24.44 39.29
C ASN A 942 -1.12 -24.60 38.21
N ALA A 943 -1.39 -25.39 37.17
CA ALA A 943 -0.42 -25.66 36.13
C ALA A 943 -0.37 -24.55 35.06
N ILE A 944 0.86 -24.23 34.66
CA ILE A 944 1.19 -23.34 33.54
C ILE A 944 2.14 -24.08 32.60
N GLY A 945 1.99 -23.81 31.30
CA GLY A 945 2.80 -24.40 30.26
C GLY A 945 2.91 -23.51 29.04
N TYR A 946 3.65 -23.98 28.03
CA TYR A 946 3.69 -23.34 26.72
C TYR A 946 3.80 -24.39 25.61
N PHE A 947 3.32 -24.05 24.42
CA PHE A 947 3.51 -24.80 23.17
C PHE A 947 3.07 -23.93 21.98
N GLY A 948 3.15 -24.46 20.75
CA GLY A 948 2.81 -23.73 19.53
C GLY A 948 1.37 -23.18 19.51
N TYR A 949 1.20 -22.01 18.91
CA TYR A 949 -0.06 -21.26 18.88
C TYR A 949 -1.20 -22.02 18.19
N ALA A 950 -0.93 -22.69 17.06
CA ALA A 950 -1.93 -23.51 16.38
C ALA A 950 -2.51 -24.60 17.29
N TYR A 951 -1.67 -25.21 18.12
CA TYR A 951 -2.13 -26.22 19.07
C TYR A 951 -2.99 -25.63 20.19
N TYR A 952 -2.71 -24.38 20.61
CA TYR A 952 -3.59 -23.65 21.51
C TYR A 952 -4.93 -23.35 20.84
N GLN A 953 -4.95 -22.88 19.59
CA GLN A 953 -6.19 -22.60 18.86
C GLN A 953 -7.15 -23.80 18.87
N GLU A 954 -6.64 -25.01 18.61
CA GLU A 954 -7.43 -26.24 18.63
C GLU A 954 -8.00 -26.59 20.02
N ASN A 955 -7.41 -26.06 21.09
CA ASN A 955 -7.73 -26.39 22.48
C ASN A 955 -8.33 -25.22 23.28
N MET A 956 -8.61 -24.06 22.64
CA MET A 956 -9.12 -22.84 23.29
C MET A 956 -10.41 -23.03 24.08
N ALA A 957 -11.19 -24.07 23.77
CA ALA A 957 -12.40 -24.40 24.53
C ALA A 957 -12.10 -24.85 25.98
N THR A 958 -10.87 -25.27 26.27
CA THR A 958 -10.48 -25.83 27.57
C THR A 958 -9.23 -25.20 28.18
N LEU A 959 -8.44 -24.48 27.39
CA LEU A 959 -7.25 -23.76 27.83
C LEU A 959 -7.43 -22.27 27.65
N GLY A 960 -6.88 -21.49 28.58
CA GLY A 960 -6.72 -20.04 28.44
C GLY A 960 -5.26 -19.71 28.16
N ALA A 961 -5.00 -18.81 27.22
CA ALA A 961 -3.67 -18.23 27.01
C ALA A 961 -3.54 -16.91 27.76
N VAL A 962 -2.36 -16.67 28.32
CA VAL A 962 -2.04 -15.42 29.01
C VAL A 962 -1.53 -14.38 28.02
N ALA A 963 -1.95 -13.12 28.19
CA ALA A 963 -1.37 -11.99 27.49
C ALA A 963 0.05 -11.72 28.02
N VAL A 964 1.01 -11.51 27.13
CA VAL A 964 2.42 -11.35 27.47
C VAL A 964 2.89 -9.96 27.06
N SER A 965 3.55 -9.27 27.99
CA SER A 965 4.25 -8.01 27.74
C SER A 965 5.74 -8.28 27.50
N ASN A 966 6.33 -7.61 26.52
CA ASN A 966 7.72 -7.77 26.09
C ASN A 966 8.72 -7.09 27.06
N ASN A 967 8.50 -7.26 28.36
CA ASN A 967 9.38 -6.71 29.39
C ASN A 967 10.22 -7.81 30.05
N HIS A 968 11.54 -7.74 29.90
CA HIS A 968 12.49 -8.70 30.47
C HIS A 968 13.03 -8.30 31.85
N THR A 969 12.52 -7.22 32.45
CA THR A 969 13.07 -6.64 33.69
C THR A 969 12.06 -6.51 34.83
N HIS A 970 10.83 -6.06 34.55
CA HIS A 970 9.79 -5.74 35.54
C HIS A 970 8.61 -6.72 35.44
N GLY A 971 7.79 -6.79 36.48
CA GLY A 971 6.50 -7.47 36.49
C GLY A 971 5.41 -6.65 35.80
N ILE A 972 4.24 -7.26 35.61
CA ILE A 972 3.17 -6.66 34.80
C ILE A 972 2.56 -5.39 35.42
N ALA A 973 2.66 -5.21 36.75
CA ALA A 973 2.05 -4.08 37.43
C ALA A 973 2.73 -2.73 37.14
N ASP A 974 3.99 -2.77 36.68
CA ASP A 974 4.84 -1.62 36.41
C ASP A 974 5.62 -1.75 35.10
N ALA A 975 5.27 -2.72 34.25
CA ALA A 975 5.74 -2.79 32.88
C ALA A 975 5.22 -1.57 32.06
N PRO A 976 6.09 -0.85 31.34
CA PRO A 976 5.67 0.24 30.47
C PRO A 976 4.99 -0.25 29.19
N GLU A 977 5.22 -1.50 28.76
CA GLU A 977 4.60 -2.11 27.59
C GLU A 977 3.32 -2.88 27.94
N ASP A 978 2.29 -2.74 27.11
CA ASP A 978 1.05 -3.49 27.24
C ASP A 978 1.26 -5.00 27.05
N ALA A 979 0.47 -5.81 27.75
CA ALA A 979 0.42 -7.25 27.52
C ALA A 979 -0.47 -7.57 26.32
N VAL A 980 0.07 -8.34 25.37
CA VAL A 980 -0.61 -8.72 24.14
C VAL A 980 -1.01 -10.19 24.21
N ALA A 981 -2.24 -10.54 23.85
CA ALA A 981 -2.70 -11.92 23.80
C ALA A 981 -2.31 -12.60 22.46
N PRO A 982 -2.03 -13.92 22.45
CA PRO A 982 -1.78 -14.63 21.21
C PRO A 982 -3.06 -14.72 20.36
N THR A 983 -2.99 -14.16 19.16
CA THR A 983 -3.98 -14.29 18.08
C THR A 983 -3.25 -14.49 16.76
N SER A 984 -3.92 -14.99 15.72
CA SER A 984 -3.30 -15.12 14.39
C SER A 984 -2.78 -13.77 13.90
N GLN A 985 -3.47 -12.68 14.24
CA GLN A 985 -3.07 -11.33 13.89
C GLN A 985 -1.81 -10.90 14.66
N THR A 986 -1.87 -10.94 15.99
CA THR A 986 -0.76 -10.48 16.85
C THR A 986 0.50 -11.33 16.72
N VAL A 987 0.35 -12.62 16.35
CA VAL A 987 1.50 -13.47 15.99
C VAL A 987 2.09 -13.03 14.66
N ARG A 988 1.27 -12.83 13.62
CA ARG A 988 1.71 -12.54 12.26
C ARG A 988 2.38 -11.17 12.13
N ASP A 989 1.80 -10.14 12.74
CA ASP A 989 2.35 -8.78 12.71
C ASP A 989 3.51 -8.54 13.71
N GLY A 990 3.88 -9.59 14.47
CA GLY A 990 4.98 -9.56 15.42
C GLY A 990 4.69 -8.77 16.70
N THR A 991 3.47 -8.24 16.89
CA THR A 991 3.11 -7.49 18.10
C THR A 991 3.05 -8.37 19.35
N TYR A 992 2.89 -9.69 19.19
CA TYR A 992 3.00 -10.68 20.26
C TYR A 992 4.46 -11.05 20.61
N ALA A 993 5.35 -10.06 20.55
CA ALA A 993 6.73 -10.23 20.97
C ALA A 993 6.84 -10.47 22.49
N PRO A 994 7.83 -11.27 22.96
CA PRO A 994 8.84 -11.96 22.18
C PRO A 994 8.41 -13.39 21.77
N LEU A 995 7.13 -13.73 21.85
CA LEU A 995 6.65 -15.10 21.63
C LEU A 995 6.17 -15.36 20.20
N SER A 996 6.14 -14.35 19.34
CA SER A 996 6.03 -14.46 17.89
C SER A 996 7.37 -14.22 17.20
N ARG A 997 7.73 -15.04 16.20
CA ARG A 997 8.96 -14.86 15.43
C ARG A 997 8.85 -15.27 13.96
N PRO A 998 9.51 -14.57 13.05
CA PRO A 998 9.67 -15.03 11.68
C PRO A 998 10.52 -16.30 11.60
N LEU A 999 10.12 -17.20 10.70
CA LEU A 999 10.89 -18.36 10.28
C LEU A 999 11.52 -18.06 8.93
N PHE A 1000 12.75 -18.52 8.71
CA PHE A 1000 13.55 -18.13 7.56
C PHE A 1000 14.10 -19.32 6.79
N MET A 1001 14.16 -19.18 5.46
CA MET A 1001 15.00 -19.97 4.58
C MET A 1001 16.07 -19.07 3.96
N ASN A 1002 17.33 -19.41 4.16
CA ASN A 1002 18.45 -18.63 3.64
C ASN A 1002 19.08 -19.36 2.47
N VAL A 1003 18.95 -18.80 1.27
CA VAL A 1003 19.32 -19.43 -0.01
C VAL A 1003 20.71 -18.99 -0.44
N ASN A 1004 21.60 -19.92 -0.72
CA ASN A 1004 22.89 -19.60 -1.32
C ASN A 1004 22.69 -19.01 -2.72
N ASN A 1005 23.22 -17.82 -2.98
CA ASN A 1005 22.94 -17.11 -4.24
C ASN A 1005 23.56 -17.78 -5.49
N ALA A 1006 24.40 -18.81 -5.32
CA ALA A 1006 24.97 -19.57 -6.43
C ALA A 1006 24.06 -20.70 -6.96
N VAL A 1007 22.92 -20.98 -6.33
CA VAL A 1007 22.06 -22.16 -6.64
C VAL A 1007 20.61 -21.82 -6.94
N TRP A 1008 20.30 -20.56 -7.25
CA TRP A 1008 18.93 -20.13 -7.53
C TRP A 1008 18.26 -20.88 -8.68
N ASP A 1009 18.98 -21.23 -9.74
CA ASP A 1009 18.42 -22.04 -10.84
C ASP A 1009 17.81 -23.37 -10.35
N ASP A 1010 18.42 -23.99 -9.34
CA ASP A 1010 17.98 -25.27 -8.78
C ASP A 1010 16.89 -25.09 -7.71
N VAL A 1011 16.94 -23.98 -6.96
CA VAL A 1011 16.12 -23.74 -5.76
C VAL A 1011 14.85 -22.93 -6.03
N THR A 1012 14.86 -22.02 -7.02
CA THR A 1012 13.71 -21.16 -7.37
C THR A 1012 12.41 -21.94 -7.54
N PRO A 1013 12.38 -23.07 -8.27
CA PRO A 1013 11.11 -23.74 -8.51
C PRO A 1013 10.55 -24.43 -7.26
N PHE A 1014 11.44 -24.93 -6.38
CA PHE A 1014 11.04 -25.43 -5.06
C PHE A 1014 10.43 -24.33 -4.20
N LEU A 1015 11.02 -23.13 -4.19
CA LEU A 1015 10.53 -22.01 -3.39
C LEU A 1015 9.25 -21.38 -3.95
N LEU A 1016 9.11 -21.27 -5.28
CA LEU A 1016 7.85 -20.83 -5.88
C LEU A 1016 6.72 -21.82 -5.58
N TRP A 1017 7.01 -23.13 -5.56
CA TRP A 1017 6.04 -24.12 -5.08
C TRP A 1017 5.77 -23.95 -3.58
N ALA A 1018 6.79 -23.73 -2.75
CA ALA A 1018 6.63 -23.57 -1.30
C ALA A 1018 5.75 -22.36 -0.92
N PHE A 1019 5.74 -21.31 -1.75
CA PHE A 1019 4.86 -20.17 -1.59
C PHE A 1019 3.53 -20.31 -2.35
N SER A 1020 3.32 -21.37 -3.12
CA SER A 1020 2.02 -21.62 -3.77
C SER A 1020 0.89 -21.86 -2.76
N GLY A 1021 -0.34 -22.05 -3.26
CA GLY A 1021 -1.47 -22.45 -2.42
C GLY A 1021 -1.20 -23.69 -1.59
N ASP A 1022 -0.64 -24.74 -2.21
CA ASP A 1022 -0.34 -26.01 -1.53
C ASP A 1022 0.79 -25.85 -0.51
N GLY A 1023 1.86 -25.14 -0.87
CA GLY A 1023 2.96 -24.86 0.04
C GLY A 1023 2.54 -23.98 1.23
N SER A 1024 1.67 -23.00 0.99
CA SER A 1024 1.09 -22.14 2.04
C SER A 1024 0.12 -22.91 2.94
N ALA A 1025 -0.63 -23.88 2.41
CA ALA A 1025 -1.48 -24.75 3.22
C ALA A 1025 -0.63 -25.57 4.21
N ALA A 1026 0.50 -26.11 3.76
CA ALA A 1026 1.42 -26.85 4.61
C ALA A 1026 1.93 -26.04 5.81
N ILE A 1027 2.09 -24.71 5.70
CA ILE A 1027 2.47 -23.82 6.81
C ILE A 1027 1.51 -23.96 7.99
N SER A 1028 0.21 -23.92 7.69
CA SER A 1028 -0.82 -24.02 8.73
C SER A 1028 -0.95 -25.45 9.25
N GLU A 1029 -0.77 -26.46 8.39
CA GLU A 1029 -0.81 -27.88 8.78
C GLU A 1029 0.29 -28.27 9.78
N VAL A 1030 1.49 -27.70 9.64
CA VAL A 1030 2.60 -27.91 10.59
C VAL A 1030 2.53 -26.98 11.81
N GLY A 1031 1.51 -26.12 11.89
CA GLY A 1031 1.19 -25.32 13.07
C GLY A 1031 1.79 -23.90 13.11
N TYR A 1032 2.23 -23.37 11.97
CA TYR A 1032 2.70 -21.98 11.84
C TYR A 1032 1.65 -21.06 11.25
N VAL A 1033 1.88 -19.76 11.36
CA VAL A 1033 1.01 -18.72 10.81
C VAL A 1033 1.56 -18.28 9.45
N PRO A 1034 0.74 -18.27 8.38
CA PRO A 1034 1.13 -17.72 7.08
C PRO A 1034 1.53 -16.25 7.15
N LEU A 1035 2.35 -15.82 6.21
CA LEU A 1035 2.77 -14.42 6.08
C LEU A 1035 1.57 -13.50 5.78
N ASP A 1036 1.68 -12.21 6.10
CA ASP A 1036 0.76 -11.20 5.57
C ASP A 1036 1.01 -10.97 4.07
N ASP A 1037 0.07 -10.30 3.38
CA ASP A 1037 0.18 -10.08 1.93
C ASP A 1037 1.48 -9.35 1.58
N ALA A 1038 1.81 -8.28 2.29
CA ALA A 1038 2.99 -7.47 2.02
C ALA A 1038 4.29 -8.29 2.10
N THR A 1039 4.45 -9.07 3.17
CA THR A 1039 5.62 -9.94 3.37
C THR A 1039 5.62 -11.08 2.37
N TYR A 1040 4.48 -11.71 2.10
CA TYR A 1040 4.36 -12.77 1.10
C TYR A 1040 4.77 -12.28 -0.30
N GLN A 1041 4.25 -11.14 -0.75
CA GLN A 1041 4.59 -10.56 -2.05
C GLN A 1041 6.07 -10.18 -2.12
N GLU A 1042 6.61 -9.59 -1.05
CA GLU A 1042 8.03 -9.30 -0.95
C GLU A 1042 8.86 -10.58 -1.11
N MET A 1043 8.49 -11.69 -0.47
CA MET A 1043 9.21 -12.97 -0.62
C MET A 1043 9.11 -13.58 -2.01
N ILE A 1044 7.92 -13.57 -2.63
CA ILE A 1044 7.75 -13.99 -4.04
C ILE A 1044 8.66 -13.16 -4.95
N ARG A 1045 8.73 -11.84 -4.72
CA ARG A 1045 9.64 -10.96 -5.45
C ARG A 1045 11.11 -11.34 -5.26
N ARG A 1046 11.55 -11.65 -4.02
CA ARG A 1046 12.92 -12.13 -3.73
C ARG A 1046 13.25 -13.42 -4.49
N ILE A 1047 12.27 -14.33 -4.58
CA ILE A 1047 12.41 -15.62 -5.26
C ILE A 1047 12.51 -15.42 -6.78
N LEU A 1048 11.64 -14.61 -7.37
CA LEU A 1048 11.65 -14.32 -8.81
C LEU A 1048 12.89 -13.54 -9.24
N ALA A 1049 13.38 -12.65 -8.39
CA ALA A 1049 14.64 -11.93 -8.60
C ALA A 1049 15.87 -12.84 -8.49
N GLN A 1050 15.72 -14.09 -8.02
CA GLN A 1050 16.83 -15.03 -7.82
C GLN A 1050 17.98 -14.41 -7.00
N GLY A 1051 17.61 -13.63 -5.98
CA GLY A 1051 18.54 -12.86 -5.19
C GLY A 1051 19.23 -11.70 -5.91
N VAL A 1052 19.11 -11.54 -7.23
CA VAL A 1052 19.61 -10.37 -7.97
C VAL A 1052 18.65 -9.21 -7.78
N TYR A 1053 18.79 -8.54 -6.64
CA TYR A 1053 18.19 -7.22 -6.45
C TYR A 1053 19.03 -6.25 -7.28
N ASP A 1054 18.59 -5.95 -8.50
CA ASP A 1054 18.93 -4.67 -9.10
C ASP A 1054 18.18 -3.60 -8.29
N ALA A 1055 18.97 -2.69 -7.71
CA ALA A 1055 18.53 -1.62 -6.82
C ALA A 1055 17.68 -0.57 -7.56
#